data_AF-A0A1Y4WDA1-F1
#
_entry.id   AF-A0A1Y4WDA1-F1
#
_cell.length_a   1.000
_cell.length_b   1.000
_cell.length_c   1.000
_cell.angle_alpha   90.00
_cell.angle_beta   90.00
_cell.angle_gamma   90.00
#
_symmetry.space_group_name_H-M   'P 1'
#
loop_
_entity.id
_entity.type
_entity.pdbx_description
1 polymer ?
#
loop_
_entity_poly.entity_id
_entity_poly.type
_entity_poly.pdbx_seq_one_letter_code
_entity_poly.pdbx_strand_id
1 'polypeptide(L)'
;MRKRASKFLSLFLVLAMVCSLFGTAMAAEGTTQADGDVVVLYTNDVHTYIDNNVGEGNENGLTYSKVAAYKDSLDNALLVDAGDHIQGTAYGSMDKGATIIELMNAAGYDVATLGNHEFDYDMEGALAAIEAADFPYVSCNFYHEENGVKGDNVLDSYVVFEVNGVKIAFVGITTPESFTKSTPAYFQDDAGNYIYGIAGGEDGSELYEAVQAAIDAASAEADYVIGLGHLGVDPSSKPWTSEEVIANTTGLDAFIDGHSQTTMEMQEVADAEGNTVVLTQTGEYLNALGQMTISADGTITTQLLTGEDLAGVTPDADVKAIEDAWIAEINTELGQVIGSTADTLDNYDAEGNRLVRKQETNTGDFAADALYYLFDNMGLDVDVAVMNGGGIRNGAITGDISYLTCKEIHTFGNVACLQTVTGQQILDALEWGAKDVTADGAVENGGFLQVSGLTYTIDTSIPSTVQQDDIGVWTGGPTGEYRVTDVQVLNNETGAYEPLDLTASYNLAGYNYTLRDLGDGFAMFEGAVNVLDYVMEDYMVLANYVQSFENGVVTGYAEPAGRITIVDGSAETPETPETQYPADLDESAWYYNAAVEVLDAGIMNGTNKGFEASGTVTRATVYQTLYNMEGQPEANSTVTDVDGKWYADAVNWAAQAGLFEGTEFGDDAVITRAGIAGIIADYAAYKGITAPEADGSMESAPDYASIPAESLDGMTFCFYADVMTGDQKGNLNPNGQLTRAEFAQVLVNFGDLTTESGEAAAVPETPAAETPAESTEAAA
;
A
#
# COMPACT_ATOMS: atom_id res chain seq x y z
N MET A 1 -80.50 -4.12 -9.31
CA MET A 1 -79.52 -3.83 -8.24
C MET A 1 -78.08 -3.71 -8.73
N ARG A 2 -77.65 -4.33 -9.84
CA ARG A 2 -76.26 -4.26 -10.35
C ARG A 2 -75.76 -2.88 -10.85
N LYS A 3 -76.62 -1.99 -11.38
CA LYS A 3 -76.20 -0.67 -11.91
C LYS A 3 -75.98 0.44 -10.85
N ARG A 4 -76.45 0.27 -9.61
CA ARG A 4 -76.20 1.23 -8.52
C ARG A 4 -74.94 0.88 -7.72
N ALA A 5 -74.54 -0.39 -7.69
CA ALA A 5 -73.31 -0.85 -7.06
C ALA A 5 -72.05 -0.38 -7.81
N SER A 6 -72.09 -0.31 -9.15
CA SER A 6 -70.90 0.12 -9.93
C SER A 6 -70.57 1.60 -9.76
N LYS A 7 -71.58 2.48 -9.59
CA LYS A 7 -71.35 3.91 -9.38
C LYS A 7 -70.81 4.23 -7.97
N PHE A 8 -71.20 3.43 -6.98
CA PHE A 8 -70.66 3.53 -5.62
C PHE A 8 -69.21 3.03 -5.57
N LEU A 9 -68.90 1.95 -6.28
CA LEU A 9 -67.54 1.42 -6.35
C LEU A 9 -66.57 2.37 -7.09
N SER A 10 -67.02 3.02 -8.18
CA SER A 10 -66.21 4.02 -8.87
C SER A 10 -65.99 5.29 -8.04
N LEU A 11 -66.98 5.72 -7.24
CA LEU A 11 -66.81 6.87 -6.35
C LEU A 11 -65.87 6.54 -5.17
N PHE A 12 -65.92 5.31 -4.67
CA PHE A 12 -65.01 4.83 -3.62
C PHE A 12 -63.58 4.66 -4.13
N LEU A 13 -63.39 4.20 -5.38
CA LEU A 13 -62.08 4.11 -6.04
C LEU A 13 -61.46 5.49 -6.34
N VAL A 14 -62.28 6.47 -6.75
CA VAL A 14 -61.80 7.85 -6.95
C VAL A 14 -61.49 8.51 -5.61
N LEU A 15 -62.29 8.27 -4.56
CA LEU A 15 -61.99 8.79 -3.22
C LEU A 15 -60.75 8.11 -2.61
N ALA A 16 -60.54 6.81 -2.86
CA ALA A 16 -59.33 6.10 -2.45
C ALA A 16 -58.09 6.56 -3.25
N MET A 17 -58.23 6.87 -4.54
CA MET A 17 -57.16 7.45 -5.36
C MET A 17 -56.83 8.91 -5.00
N VAL A 18 -57.83 9.70 -4.55
CA VAL A 18 -57.60 11.06 -4.06
C VAL A 18 -57.02 11.03 -2.65
N CYS A 19 -57.42 10.08 -1.79
CA CYS A 19 -56.79 9.89 -0.48
C CYS A 19 -55.37 9.28 -0.58
N SER A 20 -55.04 8.54 -1.64
CA SER A 20 -53.66 8.10 -1.92
C SER A 20 -52.77 9.20 -2.51
N LEU A 21 -53.35 10.32 -2.97
CA LEU A 21 -52.61 11.53 -3.35
C LEU A 21 -52.38 12.50 -2.16
N PHE A 22 -52.92 12.17 -0.98
CA PHE A 22 -52.60 12.82 0.30
C PHE A 22 -51.94 11.82 1.28
N GLY A 23 -51.48 10.68 0.77
CA GLY A 23 -50.69 9.71 1.52
C GLY A 23 -49.27 10.22 1.67
N THR A 24 -48.99 10.83 2.83
CA THR A 24 -47.67 10.98 3.44
C THR A 24 -46.54 11.27 2.44
N ALA A 25 -46.39 12.56 2.10
CA ALA A 25 -45.04 13.10 2.16
C ALA A 25 -44.58 12.87 3.61
N MET A 26 -43.92 11.73 3.85
CA MET A 26 -42.87 11.70 4.84
C MET A 26 -41.87 12.73 4.32
N ALA A 27 -42.04 13.97 4.76
CA ALA A 27 -40.88 14.82 4.91
C ALA A 27 -39.86 13.95 5.63
N ALA A 28 -38.62 13.90 5.13
CA ALA A 28 -37.52 13.51 5.97
C ALA A 28 -37.77 14.15 7.33
N GLU A 29 -37.89 13.34 8.38
CA GLU A 29 -37.81 13.86 9.74
C GLU A 29 -36.39 14.40 9.85
N GLY A 30 -36.17 15.62 9.33
CA GLY A 30 -35.08 16.45 9.78
C GLY A 30 -35.29 16.52 11.28
N THR A 31 -34.34 15.97 12.02
CA THR A 31 -34.28 16.02 13.47
C THR A 31 -34.28 17.50 13.84
N THR A 32 -35.47 18.06 14.02
CA THR A 32 -35.61 19.40 14.59
C THR A 32 -35.07 19.30 16.01
N GLN A 33 -33.93 19.95 16.27
CA GLN A 33 -33.34 20.11 17.61
C GLN A 33 -34.46 20.35 18.63
N ALA A 34 -34.54 19.51 19.67
CA ALA A 34 -35.57 19.69 20.67
C ALA A 34 -35.25 20.92 21.53
N ASP A 35 -36.31 21.56 22.04
CA ASP A 35 -36.19 22.75 22.89
C ASP A 35 -35.36 22.43 24.15
N GLY A 36 -34.19 23.06 24.27
CA GLY A 36 -33.25 22.88 25.38
C GLY A 36 -32.08 21.92 25.13
N ASP A 37 -31.99 21.28 23.97
CA ASP A 37 -30.82 20.46 23.61
C ASP A 37 -29.62 21.34 23.28
N VAL A 38 -28.42 20.89 23.64
CA VAL A 38 -27.16 21.48 23.14
C VAL A 38 -26.63 20.63 22.00
N VAL A 39 -26.30 21.29 20.88
CA VAL A 39 -25.73 20.63 19.70
C VAL A 39 -24.30 21.12 19.49
N VAL A 40 -23.38 20.17 19.35
CA VAL A 40 -21.99 20.41 18.96
C VAL A 40 -21.75 19.68 17.65
N LEU A 41 -21.50 20.43 16.59
CA LEU A 41 -21.02 19.93 15.31
C LEU A 41 -19.50 19.81 15.36
N TYR A 42 -18.94 18.80 14.74
CA TYR A 42 -17.49 18.61 14.75
C TYR A 42 -16.94 17.99 13.47
N THR A 43 -15.68 18.32 13.19
CA THR A 43 -14.85 17.75 12.12
C THR A 43 -13.49 17.33 12.69
N ASN A 44 -12.80 16.44 11.99
CA ASN A 44 -11.40 16.07 12.25
C ASN A 44 -10.78 15.64 10.90
N ASP A 45 -9.45 15.77 10.77
CA ASP A 45 -8.68 15.24 9.64
C ASP A 45 -9.26 15.66 8.27
N VAL A 46 -9.75 16.90 8.18
CA VAL A 46 -10.32 17.45 6.94
C VAL A 46 -9.26 17.49 5.85
N HIS A 47 -8.00 17.66 6.23
CA HIS A 47 -6.86 17.63 5.33
C HIS A 47 -7.04 18.48 4.09
N THR A 48 -7.59 19.69 4.24
CA THR A 48 -7.79 20.68 3.17
C THR A 48 -8.75 20.23 2.05
N TYR A 49 -9.53 19.17 2.26
CA TYR A 49 -10.57 18.75 1.30
C TYR A 49 -11.73 19.76 1.35
N ILE A 50 -11.72 20.69 0.39
CA ILE A 50 -12.73 21.76 0.25
C ILE A 50 -13.74 21.47 -0.86
N ASP A 51 -13.46 20.49 -1.72
CA ASP A 51 -14.13 20.28 -2.99
C ASP A 51 -14.67 18.87 -3.14
N ASN A 52 -15.15 18.21 -2.08
CA ASN A 52 -15.72 16.84 -2.08
C ASN A 52 -16.89 16.59 -3.07
N ASN A 53 -17.19 17.54 -3.95
CA ASN A 53 -17.90 17.38 -5.21
C ASN A 53 -17.05 16.78 -6.37
N VAL A 54 -15.75 16.45 -6.21
CA VAL A 54 -14.92 15.99 -7.34
C VAL A 54 -14.93 14.47 -7.53
N GLY A 55 -15.57 14.02 -8.60
CA GLY A 55 -15.44 12.65 -9.14
C GLY A 55 -16.77 11.90 -9.26
N GLU A 56 -17.17 11.56 -10.50
CA GLU A 56 -18.30 10.69 -10.84
C GLU A 56 -19.69 10.99 -10.24
N GLY A 57 -20.05 12.26 -10.08
CA GLY A 57 -21.46 12.66 -9.88
C GLY A 57 -21.96 12.71 -8.44
N ASN A 58 -21.06 12.87 -7.46
CA ASN A 58 -21.45 13.24 -6.11
C ASN A 58 -21.70 14.76 -6.00
N GLU A 59 -22.76 15.27 -6.63
CA GLU A 59 -23.21 16.68 -6.50
C GLU A 59 -23.60 17.04 -5.05
N ASN A 60 -23.62 16.04 -4.15
CA ASN A 60 -24.02 16.17 -2.77
C ASN A 60 -22.85 16.13 -1.78
N GLY A 61 -21.59 16.06 -2.22
CA GLY A 61 -20.42 16.07 -1.33
C GLY A 61 -20.45 17.17 -0.26
N LEU A 62 -19.93 16.87 0.93
CA LEU A 62 -19.92 17.80 2.05
C LEU A 62 -18.80 18.84 1.86
N THR A 63 -19.11 20.12 2.07
CA THR A 63 -18.17 21.24 1.90
C THR A 63 -18.31 22.20 3.09
N TYR A 64 -17.34 23.09 3.32
CA TYR A 64 -17.43 24.11 4.36
C TYR A 64 -18.69 24.98 4.22
N SER A 65 -19.07 25.31 2.99
CA SER A 65 -20.30 26.05 2.71
C SER A 65 -21.58 25.31 3.11
N LYS A 66 -21.62 23.97 3.01
CA LYS A 66 -22.75 23.18 3.53
C LYS A 66 -22.71 23.06 5.04
N VAL A 67 -21.53 22.88 5.63
CA VAL A 67 -21.35 22.85 7.09
C VAL A 67 -21.85 24.16 7.70
N ALA A 68 -21.43 25.30 7.15
CA ALA A 68 -21.88 26.64 7.56
C ALA A 68 -23.41 26.78 7.51
N ALA A 69 -24.01 26.42 6.37
CA ALA A 69 -25.46 26.52 6.19
C ALA A 69 -26.24 25.55 7.11
N TYR A 70 -25.69 24.37 7.39
CA TYR A 70 -26.30 23.43 8.32
C TYR A 70 -26.22 23.94 9.75
N LYS A 71 -25.06 24.46 10.18
CA LYS A 71 -24.88 25.11 11.49
C LYS A 71 -25.91 26.22 11.69
N ASP A 72 -26.05 27.11 10.71
CA ASP A 72 -27.00 28.24 10.74
C ASP A 72 -28.48 27.80 10.77
N SER A 73 -28.78 26.56 10.41
CA SER A 73 -30.14 26.00 10.48
C SER A 73 -30.52 25.51 11.88
N LEU A 74 -29.54 25.37 12.78
CA LEU A 74 -29.70 24.91 14.16
C LEU A 74 -29.76 26.10 15.14
N ASP A 75 -30.34 25.89 16.32
CA ASP A 75 -30.43 26.91 17.37
C ASP A 75 -29.17 26.87 18.25
N ASN A 76 -28.30 27.88 18.07
CA ASN A 76 -27.07 28.12 18.82
C ASN A 76 -26.12 26.91 18.89
N ALA A 77 -25.98 26.16 17.80
CA ALA A 77 -25.02 25.05 17.72
C ALA A 77 -23.57 25.57 17.73
N LEU A 78 -22.68 24.84 18.40
CA LEU A 78 -21.24 25.04 18.29
C LEU A 78 -20.68 24.22 17.12
N LEU A 79 -19.62 24.70 16.48
CA LEU A 79 -18.86 23.98 15.46
C LEU A 79 -17.39 23.91 15.89
N VAL A 80 -16.85 22.71 16.06
CA VAL A 80 -15.49 22.51 16.60
C VAL A 80 -14.65 21.64 15.66
N ASP A 81 -13.32 21.77 15.72
CA ASP A 81 -12.40 20.95 14.92
C ASP A 81 -11.39 20.22 15.80
N ALA A 82 -11.21 18.92 15.52
CA ALA A 82 -10.30 18.07 16.27
C ALA A 82 -8.89 17.99 15.67
N GLY A 83 -8.48 18.89 14.77
CA GLY A 83 -7.11 18.99 14.22
C GLY A 83 -6.94 18.37 12.83
N ASP A 84 -5.77 18.60 12.23
CA ASP A 84 -5.34 18.20 10.88
C ASP A 84 -6.22 18.76 9.74
N HIS A 85 -6.42 20.07 9.73
CA HIS A 85 -7.19 20.76 8.69
C HIS A 85 -6.32 21.53 7.69
N ILE A 86 -5.13 22.01 8.06
CA ILE A 86 -4.34 22.94 7.20
C ILE A 86 -3.41 22.28 6.17
N GLN A 87 -3.17 20.97 6.26
CA GLN A 87 -2.33 20.21 5.32
C GLN A 87 -3.12 19.04 4.74
N GLY A 88 -2.99 18.76 3.43
CA GLY A 88 -3.44 17.48 2.90
C GLY A 88 -3.42 17.42 1.38
N THR A 89 -3.92 18.44 0.71
CA THR A 89 -4.01 18.55 -0.76
C THR A 89 -3.23 19.77 -1.26
N ALA A 90 -3.31 20.04 -2.57
CA ALA A 90 -2.83 21.29 -3.15
C ALA A 90 -3.49 22.54 -2.51
N TYR A 91 -4.72 22.42 -1.99
CA TYR A 91 -5.46 23.54 -1.41
C TYR A 91 -4.82 24.13 -0.16
N GLY A 92 -4.23 23.31 0.71
CA GLY A 92 -3.48 23.85 1.86
C GLY A 92 -2.01 24.11 1.52
N SER A 93 -1.38 23.26 0.71
CA SER A 93 0.07 23.34 0.49
C SER A 93 0.52 24.54 -0.33
N MET A 94 -0.35 25.12 -1.15
CA MET A 94 0.01 26.27 -1.99
C MET A 94 0.06 27.60 -1.24
N ASP A 95 -0.68 27.75 -0.14
CA ASP A 95 -0.70 28.97 0.68
C ASP A 95 -0.44 28.71 2.17
N LYS A 96 0.02 27.49 2.49
CA LYS A 96 0.30 27.02 3.85
C LYS A 96 -0.94 27.05 4.75
N GLY A 97 -2.10 26.72 4.19
CA GLY A 97 -3.36 26.57 4.92
C GLY A 97 -4.10 27.87 5.21
N ALA A 98 -3.60 29.02 4.74
CA ALA A 98 -4.20 30.33 5.03
C ALA A 98 -5.66 30.41 4.56
N THR A 99 -5.98 29.91 3.37
CA THR A 99 -7.35 29.87 2.82
C THR A 99 -8.23 28.87 3.57
N ILE A 100 -7.66 27.81 4.14
CA ILE A 100 -8.43 26.88 4.99
C ILE A 100 -8.88 27.58 6.27
N ILE A 101 -8.00 28.34 6.91
CA ILE A 101 -8.38 29.16 8.07
C ILE A 101 -9.43 30.21 7.68
N GLU A 102 -9.31 30.83 6.50
CA GLU A 102 -10.35 31.75 5.98
C GLU A 102 -11.71 31.04 5.82
N LEU A 103 -11.73 29.82 5.29
CA LEU A 103 -12.94 29.01 5.16
C LEU A 103 -13.54 28.63 6.51
N MET A 104 -12.71 28.24 7.48
CA MET A 104 -13.15 27.93 8.84
C MET A 104 -13.72 29.16 9.56
N ASN A 105 -13.08 30.32 9.41
CA ASN A 105 -13.60 31.60 9.92
C ASN A 105 -14.97 31.91 9.31
N ALA A 106 -15.11 31.76 7.98
CA ALA A 106 -16.34 32.03 7.27
C ALA A 106 -17.45 31.00 7.58
N ALA A 107 -17.10 29.73 7.81
CA ALA A 107 -18.04 28.69 8.23
C ALA A 107 -18.46 28.80 9.70
N GLY A 108 -17.77 29.64 10.47
CA GLY A 108 -18.07 29.95 11.86
C GLY A 108 -17.66 28.85 12.81
N TYR A 109 -16.44 28.31 12.69
CA TYR A 109 -15.87 27.48 13.75
C TYR A 109 -15.76 28.26 15.06
N ASP A 110 -16.00 27.58 16.19
CA ASP A 110 -16.04 28.14 17.53
C ASP A 110 -14.78 27.80 18.34
N VAL A 111 -14.15 26.64 18.11
CA VAL A 111 -12.87 26.24 18.72
C VAL A 111 -12.22 25.11 17.91
N ALA A 112 -10.88 25.08 17.89
CA ALA A 112 -10.11 23.95 17.37
C ALA A 112 -9.03 23.49 18.37
N THR A 113 -8.58 22.24 18.23
CA THR A 113 -7.28 21.79 18.77
C THR A 113 -6.24 21.70 17.64
N LEU A 114 -4.99 21.46 18.00
CA LEU A 114 -3.93 21.14 17.04
C LEU A 114 -3.81 19.62 16.88
N GLY A 115 -3.77 19.16 15.64
CA GLY A 115 -3.21 17.89 15.23
C GLY A 115 -1.73 18.01 14.87
N ASN A 116 -1.14 16.91 14.38
CA ASN A 116 0.27 16.90 14.00
C ASN A 116 0.54 17.72 12.74
N HIS A 117 -0.38 17.72 11.78
CA HIS A 117 -0.17 18.37 10.49
C HIS A 117 -0.32 19.90 10.57
N GLU A 118 -0.76 20.46 11.70
CA GLU A 118 -0.68 21.90 11.95
C GLU A 118 0.77 22.42 12.03
N PHE A 119 1.75 21.54 12.27
CA PHE A 119 3.17 21.91 12.38
C PHE A 119 3.97 21.74 11.09
N ASP A 120 3.37 21.23 10.00
CA ASP A 120 4.08 20.85 8.76
C ASP A 120 4.72 22.02 8.03
N TYR A 121 4.14 23.21 8.18
CA TYR A 121 4.69 24.44 7.61
C TYR A 121 5.60 25.16 8.59
N ASP A 122 6.29 24.41 9.45
CA ASP A 122 7.09 24.85 10.60
C ASP A 122 6.28 25.50 11.74
N MET A 123 6.97 25.79 12.85
CA MET A 123 6.36 26.41 14.03
C MET A 123 5.88 27.85 13.77
N GLU A 124 6.53 28.61 12.87
CA GLU A 124 6.04 29.92 12.47
C GLU A 124 4.74 29.79 11.68
N GLY A 125 4.64 28.77 10.80
CA GLY A 125 3.41 28.42 10.09
C GLY A 125 2.25 28.08 11.04
N ALA A 126 2.49 27.20 12.01
CA ALA A 126 1.48 26.83 13.02
C ALA A 126 0.96 28.06 13.79
N LEU A 127 1.86 28.91 14.28
CA LEU A 127 1.50 30.12 15.01
C LEU A 127 0.80 31.16 14.12
N ALA A 128 1.14 31.23 12.84
CA ALA A 128 0.45 32.10 11.88
C ALA A 128 -0.99 31.65 11.61
N ALA A 129 -1.23 30.34 11.49
CA ALA A 129 -2.59 29.78 11.37
C ALA A 129 -3.43 30.09 12.62
N ILE A 130 -2.85 29.90 13.82
CA ILE A 130 -3.48 30.25 15.10
C ILE A 130 -3.81 31.76 15.16
N GLU A 131 -2.89 32.63 14.73
CA GLU A 131 -3.12 34.09 14.72
C GLU A 131 -4.20 34.51 13.72
N ALA A 132 -4.34 33.79 12.60
CA ALA A 132 -5.32 34.10 11.55
C ALA A 132 -6.74 33.62 11.87
N ALA A 133 -6.91 32.71 12.83
CA ALA A 133 -8.22 32.18 13.21
C ALA A 133 -9.04 33.19 14.03
N ASP A 134 -10.32 33.32 13.69
CA ASP A 134 -11.31 34.11 14.44
C ASP A 134 -11.84 33.34 15.68
N PHE A 135 -11.39 32.10 15.86
CA PHE A 135 -11.71 31.19 16.96
C PHE A 135 -10.44 30.80 17.74
N PRO A 136 -10.55 30.47 19.03
CA PRO A 136 -9.42 30.00 19.81
C PRO A 136 -8.95 28.60 19.38
N TYR A 137 -7.62 28.40 19.40
CA TYR A 137 -7.03 27.08 19.54
C TYR A 137 -6.80 26.75 21.02
N VAL A 138 -7.06 25.51 21.41
CA VAL A 138 -6.80 25.00 22.76
C VAL A 138 -5.85 23.80 22.73
N SER A 139 -4.95 23.71 23.71
CA SER A 139 -4.10 22.54 23.93
C SER A 139 -3.55 22.55 25.35
N CYS A 140 -3.83 21.51 26.12
CA CYS A 140 -3.39 21.41 27.52
C CYS A 140 -1.97 20.84 27.68
N ASN A 141 -1.42 20.25 26.62
CA ASN A 141 -0.16 19.53 26.66
C ASN A 141 0.92 20.11 25.72
N PHE A 142 0.64 21.14 24.92
CA PHE A 142 1.64 21.89 24.16
C PHE A 142 2.22 23.07 24.95
N TYR A 143 3.54 23.12 25.14
CA TYR A 143 4.20 24.05 26.06
C TYR A 143 5.52 24.61 25.53
N HIS A 144 5.93 25.75 26.10
CA HIS A 144 7.28 26.28 25.91
C HIS A 144 8.30 25.50 26.74
N GLU A 145 9.41 25.11 26.15
CA GLU A 145 10.48 24.37 26.81
C GLU A 145 11.74 25.23 26.99
N GLU A 146 12.42 25.07 28.13
CA GLU A 146 13.76 25.62 28.33
C GLU A 146 14.68 24.59 29.03
N ASN A 147 15.65 24.05 28.28
CA ASN A 147 16.64 23.06 28.75
C ASN A 147 16.01 21.76 29.31
N GLY A 148 15.04 21.15 28.63
CA GLY A 148 14.38 19.93 29.12
C GLY A 148 13.42 20.17 30.27
N VAL A 149 12.99 21.42 30.50
CA VAL A 149 12.06 21.79 31.56
C VAL A 149 10.82 22.42 30.95
N LYS A 150 9.66 21.81 31.22
CA LYS A 150 8.34 22.32 30.85
C LYS A 150 8.06 23.69 31.49
N GLY A 151 7.73 24.66 30.64
CA GLY A 151 7.24 25.99 30.99
C GLY A 151 5.72 26.10 30.94
N ASP A 152 5.23 27.31 30.64
CA ASP A 152 3.80 27.57 30.46
C ASP A 152 3.30 26.96 29.15
N ASN A 153 2.02 26.59 29.12
CA ASN A 153 1.37 26.13 27.88
C ASN A 153 1.37 27.26 26.84
N VAL A 154 1.56 26.91 25.58
CA VAL A 154 1.55 27.88 24.45
C VAL A 154 0.13 28.39 24.20
N LEU A 155 -0.85 27.51 24.39
CA LEU A 155 -2.28 27.77 24.20
C LEU A 155 -3.02 27.64 25.54
N ASP A 156 -4.24 28.18 25.59
CA ASP A 156 -5.14 27.91 26.70
C ASP A 156 -5.49 26.41 26.72
N SER A 157 -5.51 25.80 27.91
CA SER A 157 -5.77 24.36 28.04
C SER A 157 -7.21 23.97 27.68
N TYR A 158 -8.14 24.90 27.87
CA TYR A 158 -9.56 24.70 27.59
C TYR A 158 -10.27 26.03 27.36
N VAL A 159 -11.46 25.97 26.77
CA VAL A 159 -12.38 27.11 26.62
C VAL A 159 -13.79 26.70 27.03
N VAL A 160 -14.59 27.63 27.56
CA VAL A 160 -15.97 27.39 28.01
C VAL A 160 -16.96 28.22 27.21
N PHE A 161 -17.97 27.56 26.64
CA PHE A 161 -19.10 28.20 25.98
C PHE A 161 -20.37 28.01 26.81
N GLU A 162 -21.31 28.97 26.73
CA GLU A 162 -22.64 28.85 27.32
C GLU A 162 -23.68 28.78 26.19
N VAL A 163 -24.33 27.63 26.03
CA VAL A 163 -25.33 27.37 25.00
C VAL A 163 -26.64 26.98 25.69
N ASN A 164 -27.72 27.68 25.38
CA ASN A 164 -29.04 27.42 25.98
C ASN A 164 -29.03 27.42 27.53
N GLY A 165 -28.08 28.13 28.15
CA GLY A 165 -27.89 28.21 29.60
C GLY A 165 -27.11 27.05 30.22
N VAL A 166 -26.55 26.16 29.41
CA VAL A 166 -25.66 25.06 29.78
C VAL A 166 -24.23 25.44 29.44
N LYS A 167 -23.29 25.23 30.35
CA LYS A 167 -21.87 25.50 30.12
C LYS A 167 -21.11 24.26 29.68
N ILE A 168 -20.39 24.36 28.57
CA ILE A 168 -19.61 23.28 27.99
C ILE A 168 -18.17 23.72 27.89
N ALA A 169 -17.26 22.94 28.47
CA ALA A 169 -15.83 23.11 28.32
C ALA A 169 -15.28 22.17 27.23
N PHE A 170 -14.37 22.68 26.39
CA PHE A 170 -13.55 21.88 25.48
C PHE A 170 -12.11 21.90 25.97
N VAL A 171 -11.59 20.75 26.38
CA VAL A 171 -10.19 20.55 26.78
C VAL A 171 -9.40 20.12 25.53
N GLY A 172 -8.49 20.96 25.06
CA GLY A 172 -7.70 20.70 23.86
C GLY A 172 -6.55 19.74 24.13
N ILE A 173 -6.29 18.80 23.22
CA ILE A 173 -5.21 17.82 23.36
C ILE A 173 -4.53 17.60 22.01
N THR A 174 -3.21 17.76 21.96
CA THR A 174 -2.38 17.61 20.75
C THR A 174 -1.58 16.31 20.84
N THR A 175 -1.52 15.50 19.77
CA THR A 175 -0.75 14.24 19.81
C THR A 175 0.75 14.50 20.06
N PRO A 176 1.39 13.78 21.00
CA PRO A 176 2.84 13.75 21.13
C PRO A 176 3.56 13.28 19.85
N GLU A 177 2.87 12.52 18.98
CA GLU A 177 3.42 12.10 17.70
C GLU A 177 3.67 13.27 16.73
N SER A 178 3.21 14.50 17.04
CA SER A 178 3.51 15.68 16.23
C SER A 178 5.02 15.89 16.00
N PHE A 179 5.88 15.45 16.93
CA PHE A 179 7.31 15.46 16.70
C PHE A 179 7.68 14.63 15.46
N THR A 180 7.21 13.40 15.35
CA THR A 180 7.66 12.47 14.29
C THR A 180 6.78 12.46 13.05
N LYS A 181 5.49 12.83 13.17
CA LYS A 181 4.52 12.88 12.07
C LYS A 181 4.48 14.23 11.35
N SER A 182 4.99 15.27 12.01
CA SER A 182 5.40 16.51 11.36
C SER A 182 6.92 16.51 11.25
N THR A 183 7.67 17.30 12.03
CA THR A 183 9.13 17.28 11.98
C THR A 183 9.72 17.71 13.31
N PRO A 184 10.61 16.91 13.96
CA PRO A 184 11.12 17.25 15.28
C PRO A 184 11.92 18.55 15.29
N ALA A 185 12.63 18.84 14.21
CA ALA A 185 13.43 20.05 14.05
C ALA A 185 12.59 21.35 14.13
N TYR A 186 11.29 21.30 13.83
CA TYR A 186 10.41 22.48 13.94
C TYR A 186 10.13 22.90 15.38
N PHE A 187 10.41 22.03 16.35
CA PHE A 187 10.28 22.31 17.77
C PHE A 187 11.60 22.76 18.41
N GLN A 188 12.68 22.84 17.61
CA GLN A 188 14.04 23.14 18.06
C GLN A 188 14.52 24.53 17.63
N ASP A 189 15.53 25.05 18.33
CA ASP A 189 16.32 26.21 17.89
C ASP A 189 17.41 25.82 16.87
N ASP A 190 18.10 26.81 16.29
CA ASP A 190 19.22 26.60 15.34
C ASP A 190 20.37 25.74 15.90
N ALA A 191 20.44 25.54 17.22
CA ALA A 191 21.44 24.72 17.89
C ALA A 191 20.93 23.30 18.23
N GLY A 192 19.72 22.95 17.81
CA GLY A 192 19.08 21.64 18.02
C GLY A 192 18.51 21.46 19.42
N ASN A 193 18.32 22.54 20.20
CA ASN A 193 17.68 22.43 21.51
C ASN A 193 16.16 22.58 21.35
N TYR A 194 15.39 21.67 21.94
CA TYR A 194 13.94 21.83 22.03
C TYR A 194 13.58 23.10 22.80
N ILE A 195 12.75 23.93 22.18
CA ILE A 195 12.16 25.17 22.74
C ILE A 195 10.64 25.08 22.85
N TYR A 196 10.07 24.02 22.31
CA TYR A 196 8.69 23.62 22.44
C TYR A 196 8.61 22.14 22.78
N GLY A 197 7.65 21.79 23.63
CA GLY A 197 7.39 20.43 24.06
C GLY A 197 5.92 20.06 23.92
N ILE A 198 5.63 18.78 23.74
CA ILE A 198 4.29 18.21 23.82
C ILE A 198 4.33 17.10 24.87
N ALA A 199 3.55 17.22 25.94
CA ALA A 199 3.59 16.25 27.03
C ALA A 199 2.97 14.93 26.57
N GLY A 200 3.82 13.90 26.48
CA GLY A 200 3.45 12.52 26.13
C GLY A 200 3.91 11.58 27.24
N GLY A 201 5.22 11.43 27.37
CA GLY A 201 5.87 10.46 28.27
C GLY A 201 5.84 9.04 27.71
N GLU A 202 6.90 8.25 27.95
CA GLU A 202 7.06 6.88 27.42
C GLU A 202 5.87 5.95 27.74
N ASP A 203 5.20 6.16 28.87
CA ASP A 203 4.04 5.38 29.32
C ASP A 203 2.72 6.18 29.28
N GLY A 204 2.73 7.37 28.69
CA GLY A 204 1.58 8.29 28.61
C GLY A 204 1.32 9.10 29.87
N SER A 205 2.06 8.88 30.97
CA SER A 205 1.77 9.51 32.26
C SER A 205 1.79 11.04 32.22
N GLU A 206 2.72 11.65 31.48
CA GLU A 206 2.82 13.10 31.37
C GLU A 206 1.61 13.70 30.62
N LEU A 207 1.13 13.01 29.58
CA LEU A 207 -0.10 13.36 28.88
C LEU A 207 -1.30 13.29 29.83
N TYR A 208 -1.48 12.15 30.52
CA TYR A 208 -2.64 11.95 31.41
C TYR A 208 -2.66 12.97 32.56
N GLU A 209 -1.50 13.29 33.14
CA GLU A 209 -1.40 14.31 34.18
C GLU A 209 -1.78 15.70 33.66
N ALA A 210 -1.33 16.07 32.45
CA ALA A 210 -1.68 17.35 31.82
C ALA A 210 -3.19 17.43 31.52
N VAL A 211 -3.76 16.36 30.98
CA VAL A 211 -5.19 16.27 30.66
C VAL A 211 -6.05 16.32 31.92
N GLN A 212 -5.71 15.53 32.96
CA GLN A 212 -6.44 15.56 34.23
C GLN A 212 -6.44 16.95 34.88
N ALA A 213 -5.29 17.65 34.85
CA ALA A 213 -5.21 19.01 35.40
C ALA A 213 -6.12 20.00 34.65
N ALA A 214 -6.26 19.84 33.32
CA ALA A 214 -7.17 20.64 32.52
C ALA A 214 -8.64 20.28 32.77
N ILE A 215 -8.97 18.99 32.90
CA ILE A 215 -10.33 18.53 33.26
C ILE A 215 -10.74 19.08 34.63
N ASP A 216 -9.87 19.02 35.64
CA ASP A 216 -10.15 19.53 36.98
C ASP A 216 -10.45 21.04 36.96
N ALA A 217 -9.71 21.80 36.15
CA ALA A 217 -9.92 23.23 35.97
C ALA A 217 -11.24 23.53 35.24
N ALA A 218 -11.50 22.83 34.13
CA ALA A 218 -12.72 22.96 33.34
C ALA A 218 -13.98 22.60 34.14
N SER A 219 -13.93 21.51 34.91
CA SER A 219 -15.04 21.00 35.74
C SER A 219 -15.47 21.98 36.84
N ALA A 220 -14.60 22.94 37.20
CA ALA A 220 -14.95 23.98 38.17
C ALA A 220 -15.86 25.07 37.57
N GLU A 221 -15.94 25.15 36.24
CA GLU A 221 -16.58 26.25 35.51
C GLU A 221 -17.72 25.82 34.60
N ALA A 222 -17.72 24.56 34.14
CA ALA A 222 -18.66 23.99 33.18
C ALA A 222 -19.58 22.90 33.78
N ASP A 223 -20.71 22.67 33.12
CA ASP A 223 -21.65 21.59 33.43
C ASP A 223 -21.25 20.28 32.73
N TYR A 224 -20.64 20.39 31.54
CA TYR A 224 -20.09 19.28 30.77
C TYR A 224 -18.64 19.56 30.35
N VAL A 225 -17.78 18.55 30.39
CA VAL A 225 -16.38 18.62 29.93
C VAL A 225 -16.17 17.65 28.77
N ILE A 226 -15.81 18.19 27.62
CA ILE A 226 -15.56 17.45 26.38
C ILE A 226 -14.06 17.53 26.07
N GLY A 227 -13.42 16.37 25.89
CA GLY A 227 -12.08 16.32 25.30
C GLY A 227 -12.17 16.65 23.81
N LEU A 228 -11.38 17.60 23.33
CA LEU A 228 -11.18 17.91 21.92
C LEU A 228 -9.74 17.53 21.58
N GLY A 229 -9.54 16.27 21.19
CA GLY A 229 -8.22 15.67 21.03
C GLY A 229 -7.91 15.31 19.59
N HIS A 230 -6.62 15.26 19.29
CA HIS A 230 -6.09 14.70 18.07
C HIS A 230 -5.13 13.57 18.42
N LEU A 231 -5.63 12.46 18.96
CA LEU A 231 -4.84 11.38 19.55
C LEU A 231 -4.98 10.05 18.84
N GLY A 232 -6.15 9.83 18.23
CA GLY A 232 -6.47 8.60 17.54
C GLY A 232 -6.76 7.42 18.46
N VAL A 233 -7.25 6.36 17.84
CA VAL A 233 -7.55 5.07 18.47
C VAL A 233 -6.71 3.93 17.91
N ASP A 234 -5.79 4.22 16.99
CA ASP A 234 -4.91 3.22 16.40
C ASP A 234 -3.94 2.66 17.47
N PRO A 235 -3.77 1.33 17.59
CA PRO A 235 -2.81 0.74 18.51
C PRO A 235 -1.36 1.24 18.36
N SER A 236 -0.95 1.70 17.17
CA SER A 236 0.38 2.28 16.92
C SER A 236 0.60 3.62 17.62
N SER A 237 -0.47 4.35 17.94
CA SER A 237 -0.43 5.59 18.71
C SER A 237 -0.37 5.36 20.22
N LYS A 238 -0.34 4.10 20.69
CA LYS A 238 -0.19 3.80 22.12
C LYS A 238 1.19 4.23 22.63
N PRO A 239 1.26 4.81 23.85
CA PRO A 239 0.19 4.90 24.85
C PRO A 239 -0.71 6.14 24.74
N TRP A 240 -0.58 6.97 23.71
CA TRP A 240 -1.20 8.30 23.69
C TRP A 240 -2.63 8.37 23.13
N THR A 241 -3.26 7.24 22.80
CA THR A 241 -4.62 7.18 22.23
C THR A 241 -5.68 7.80 23.16
N SER A 242 -6.79 8.27 22.60
CA SER A 242 -7.93 8.80 23.38
C SER A 242 -8.53 7.78 24.35
N GLU A 243 -8.57 6.49 24.00
CA GLU A 243 -9.01 5.42 24.91
C GLU A 243 -8.14 5.32 26.17
N GLU A 244 -6.81 5.43 26.02
CA GLU A 244 -5.87 5.38 27.15
C GLU A 244 -5.96 6.66 28.00
N VAL A 245 -6.15 7.83 27.39
CA VAL A 245 -6.41 9.08 28.13
C VAL A 245 -7.68 8.96 28.97
N ILE A 246 -8.78 8.48 28.38
CA ILE A 246 -10.05 8.29 29.11
C ILE A 246 -9.84 7.30 30.26
N ALA A 247 -9.22 6.15 30.00
CA ALA A 247 -9.01 5.10 31.00
C ALA A 247 -8.11 5.53 32.17
N ASN A 248 -7.27 6.55 31.98
CA ASN A 248 -6.33 7.06 32.99
C ASN A 248 -6.74 8.43 33.59
N THR A 249 -7.89 8.98 33.21
CA THR A 249 -8.42 10.24 33.75
C THR A 249 -9.85 10.06 34.28
N THR A 250 -10.40 11.11 34.91
CA THR A 250 -11.79 11.17 35.37
C THR A 250 -12.39 12.55 35.10
N GLY A 251 -13.71 12.61 34.92
CA GLY A 251 -14.46 13.87 34.80
C GLY A 251 -14.76 14.35 33.38
N LEU A 252 -14.42 13.56 32.36
CA LEU A 252 -14.91 13.78 30.99
C LEU A 252 -16.33 13.22 30.84
N ASP A 253 -17.17 13.91 30.08
CA ASP A 253 -18.48 13.41 29.66
C ASP A 253 -18.44 12.85 28.24
N ALA A 254 -17.62 13.46 27.38
CA ALA A 254 -17.39 13.02 26.01
C ALA A 254 -15.97 13.36 25.53
N PHE A 255 -15.58 12.76 24.41
CA PHE A 255 -14.31 12.99 23.72
C PHE A 255 -14.56 12.97 22.21
N ILE A 256 -14.24 14.07 21.54
CA ILE A 256 -14.20 14.21 20.09
C ILE A 256 -12.73 14.09 19.68
N ASP A 257 -12.41 13.08 18.88
CA ASP A 257 -11.04 12.72 18.53
C ASP A 257 -10.74 12.94 17.03
N GLY A 258 -9.49 12.71 16.61
CA GLY A 258 -8.99 12.71 15.23
C GLY A 258 -7.78 11.77 15.04
N HIS A 259 -6.86 12.07 14.12
CA HIS A 259 -5.55 11.42 13.90
C HIS A 259 -5.59 10.05 13.22
N SER A 260 -6.38 9.12 13.76
CA SER A 260 -6.47 7.75 13.24
C SER A 260 -7.44 7.60 12.06
N GLN A 261 -8.08 8.70 11.61
CA GLN A 261 -8.99 8.73 10.46
C GLN A 261 -10.14 7.70 10.56
N THR A 262 -10.50 7.30 11.77
CA THR A 262 -11.48 6.25 12.05
C THR A 262 -12.89 6.80 11.95
N THR A 263 -13.75 6.12 11.20
CA THR A 263 -15.19 6.44 11.19
C THR A 263 -15.85 5.84 12.43
N MET A 264 -16.14 6.66 13.44
CA MET A 264 -16.68 6.22 14.72
C MET A 264 -17.87 7.09 15.13
N GLU A 265 -19.07 6.62 14.81
CA GLU A 265 -20.30 7.33 15.17
C GLU A 265 -20.40 7.55 16.68
N MET A 266 -20.32 6.49 17.49
CA MET A 266 -20.40 6.56 18.95
C MET A 266 -19.77 5.31 19.58
N GLN A 267 -18.91 5.50 20.56
CA GLN A 267 -18.39 4.44 21.42
C GLN A 267 -18.50 4.85 22.89
N GLU A 268 -18.89 3.92 23.76
CA GLU A 268 -18.84 4.13 25.21
C GLU A 268 -17.54 3.55 25.78
N VAL A 269 -16.73 4.40 26.39
CA VAL A 269 -15.46 4.04 27.04
C VAL A 269 -15.57 4.32 28.54
N ALA A 270 -14.95 3.50 29.37
CA ALA A 270 -14.96 3.68 30.83
C ALA A 270 -13.75 4.51 31.27
N ASP A 271 -13.99 5.54 32.09
CA ASP A 271 -12.93 6.31 32.74
C ASP A 271 -12.25 5.52 33.88
N ALA A 272 -11.26 6.14 34.55
CA ALA A 272 -10.53 5.49 35.65
C ALA A 272 -11.40 5.10 36.87
N GLU A 273 -12.60 5.68 37.01
CA GLU A 273 -13.58 5.34 38.05
C GLU A 273 -14.72 4.43 37.55
N GLY A 274 -14.72 4.10 36.25
CA GLY A 274 -15.75 3.29 35.60
C GLY A 274 -16.99 4.07 35.18
N ASN A 275 -16.93 5.40 35.11
CA ASN A 275 -17.97 6.23 34.52
C ASN A 275 -17.89 6.15 32.99
N THR A 276 -19.03 6.26 32.32
CA THR A 276 -19.10 6.22 30.85
C THR A 276 -18.72 7.57 30.27
N VAL A 277 -17.82 7.56 29.29
CA VAL A 277 -17.44 8.67 28.42
C VAL A 277 -17.82 8.30 26.99
N VAL A 278 -18.46 9.23 26.26
CA VAL A 278 -18.78 9.04 24.84
C VAL A 278 -17.59 9.44 23.98
N LEU A 279 -17.01 8.51 23.22
CA LEU A 279 -15.94 8.73 22.25
C LEU A 279 -16.50 8.72 20.82
N THR A 280 -16.06 9.64 19.97
CA THR A 280 -16.51 9.76 18.57
C THR A 280 -15.44 10.38 17.66
N GLN A 281 -15.53 10.05 16.36
CA GLN A 281 -14.62 10.50 15.31
C GLN A 281 -15.34 10.47 13.94
N THR A 282 -15.04 11.40 13.04
CA THR A 282 -15.80 11.57 11.77
C THR A 282 -15.23 10.79 10.58
N GLY A 283 -14.08 10.14 10.74
CA GLY A 283 -13.28 9.63 9.63
C GLY A 283 -12.28 10.67 9.17
N GLU A 284 -12.25 10.96 7.87
CA GLU A 284 -11.29 11.86 7.22
C GLU A 284 -11.92 12.64 6.06
N TYR A 285 -11.19 13.63 5.57
CA TYR A 285 -11.43 14.33 4.30
C TYR A 285 -12.79 15.01 4.20
N LEU A 286 -13.38 15.38 5.34
CA LEU A 286 -14.72 15.96 5.41
C LEU A 286 -15.77 15.06 4.73
N ASN A 287 -15.60 13.74 4.78
CA ASN A 287 -16.59 12.79 4.28
C ASN A 287 -17.88 12.79 5.13
N ALA A 288 -17.76 13.15 6.41
CA ALA A 288 -18.88 13.31 7.33
C ALA A 288 -18.71 14.54 8.23
N LEU A 289 -19.84 15.06 8.70
CA LEU A 289 -19.96 16.04 9.78
C LEU A 289 -20.47 15.31 11.02
N GLY A 290 -19.72 15.38 12.11
CA GLY A 290 -20.17 14.87 13.40
C GLY A 290 -21.22 15.77 14.01
N GLN A 291 -22.24 15.20 14.65
CA GLN A 291 -23.21 15.93 15.46
C GLN A 291 -23.40 15.24 16.81
N MET A 292 -22.93 15.88 17.86
CA MET A 292 -23.19 15.50 19.24
C MET A 292 -24.39 16.28 19.77
N THR A 293 -25.31 15.58 20.43
CA THR A 293 -26.47 16.16 21.10
C THR A 293 -26.43 15.81 22.58
N ILE A 294 -26.44 16.84 23.43
CA ILE A 294 -26.64 16.71 24.87
C ILE A 294 -28.09 17.07 25.15
N SER A 295 -28.92 16.06 25.47
CA SER A 295 -30.34 16.25 25.74
C SER A 295 -30.57 16.90 27.10
N ALA A 296 -31.77 17.44 27.31
CA ALA A 296 -32.16 18.07 28.59
C ALA A 296 -32.11 17.13 29.82
N ASP A 297 -32.08 15.80 29.64
CA ASP A 297 -31.88 14.83 30.73
C ASP A 297 -30.41 14.43 30.94
N GLY A 298 -29.50 15.02 30.17
CA GLY A 298 -28.05 14.82 30.22
C GLY A 298 -27.55 13.62 29.43
N THR A 299 -28.39 12.97 28.62
CA THR A 299 -27.94 11.92 27.70
C THR A 299 -27.13 12.54 26.56
N ILE A 300 -25.96 11.96 26.28
CA ILE A 300 -25.13 12.34 25.15
C ILE A 300 -25.28 11.29 24.05
N THR A 301 -25.59 11.73 22.83
CA THR A 301 -25.63 10.87 21.63
C THR A 301 -24.91 11.56 20.49
N THR A 302 -24.29 10.79 19.61
CA THR A 302 -23.58 11.29 18.43
C THR A 302 -24.12 10.62 17.16
N GLN A 303 -24.03 11.31 16.03
CA GLN A 303 -24.32 10.79 14.70
C GLN A 303 -23.34 11.38 13.68
N LEU A 304 -23.12 10.67 12.56
CA LEU A 304 -22.32 11.16 11.43
C LEU A 304 -23.25 11.53 10.26
N LEU A 305 -23.13 12.75 9.77
CA LEU A 305 -23.94 13.29 8.68
C LEU A 305 -23.09 13.38 7.41
N THR A 306 -23.45 12.62 6.39
CA THR A 306 -22.77 12.66 5.09
C THR A 306 -23.29 13.80 4.22
N GLY A 307 -22.61 14.04 3.11
CA GLY A 307 -23.13 14.93 2.07
C GLY A 307 -24.53 14.53 1.55
N GLU A 308 -24.86 13.23 1.52
CA GLU A 308 -26.19 12.75 1.13
C GLU A 308 -27.26 13.10 2.18
N ASP A 309 -26.94 12.96 3.46
CA ASP A 309 -27.84 13.36 4.56
C ASP A 309 -28.15 14.86 4.52
N LEU A 310 -27.18 15.66 4.07
CA LEU A 310 -27.28 17.11 3.91
C LEU A 310 -27.60 17.56 2.49
N ALA A 311 -28.03 16.67 1.58
CA ALA A 311 -28.34 17.03 0.19
C ALA A 311 -29.45 18.10 0.06
N GLY A 312 -30.32 18.22 1.07
CA GLY A 312 -31.36 19.24 1.14
C GLY A 312 -30.88 20.62 1.61
N VAL A 313 -29.67 20.72 2.16
CA VAL A 313 -29.07 21.96 2.66
C VAL A 313 -28.52 22.76 1.48
N THR A 314 -28.99 24.00 1.33
CA THR A 314 -28.43 24.92 0.34
C THR A 314 -27.12 25.47 0.90
N PRO A 315 -25.97 25.32 0.19
CA PRO A 315 -24.69 25.84 0.67
C PRO A 315 -24.74 27.34 0.94
N ASP A 316 -24.00 27.79 1.96
CA ASP A 316 -23.82 29.21 2.23
C ASP A 316 -23.11 29.89 1.04
N ALA A 317 -23.68 31.00 0.57
CA ALA A 317 -23.24 31.63 -0.67
C ALA A 317 -21.91 32.38 -0.53
N ASP A 318 -21.59 32.90 0.66
CA ASP A 318 -20.38 33.66 0.91
C ASP A 318 -19.21 32.70 1.13
N VAL A 319 -19.40 31.65 1.94
CA VAL A 319 -18.39 30.58 2.11
C VAL A 319 -18.12 29.88 0.78
N LYS A 320 -19.17 29.56 0.00
CA LYS A 320 -19.01 28.93 -1.31
C LYS A 320 -18.22 29.79 -2.30
N ALA A 321 -18.32 31.11 -2.20
CA ALA A 321 -17.56 32.00 -3.06
C ALA A 321 -16.05 31.94 -2.77
N ILE A 322 -15.65 31.70 -1.51
CA ILE A 322 -14.26 31.49 -1.12
C ILE A 322 -13.76 30.15 -1.68
N GLU A 323 -14.53 29.06 -1.47
CA GLU A 323 -14.23 27.72 -2.02
C GLU A 323 -14.03 27.79 -3.54
N ASP A 324 -15.02 28.30 -4.27
CA ASP A 324 -15.00 28.33 -5.74
C ASP A 324 -13.84 29.21 -6.28
N ALA A 325 -13.50 30.30 -5.58
CA ALA A 325 -12.40 31.17 -5.98
C ALA A 325 -11.05 30.46 -5.82
N TRP A 326 -10.84 29.81 -4.68
CA TRP A 326 -9.58 29.12 -4.41
C TRP A 326 -9.39 27.89 -5.30
N ILE A 327 -10.45 27.09 -5.50
CA ILE A 327 -10.45 25.97 -6.44
C ILE A 327 -10.08 26.44 -7.85
N ALA A 328 -10.64 27.56 -8.31
CA ALA A 328 -10.35 28.09 -9.64
C ALA A 328 -8.91 28.60 -9.78
N GLU A 329 -8.34 29.17 -8.71
CA GLU A 329 -6.95 29.63 -8.67
C GLU A 329 -5.99 28.44 -8.77
N ILE A 330 -6.14 27.43 -7.92
CA ILE A 330 -5.30 26.21 -7.93
C ILE A 330 -5.38 25.48 -9.27
N ASN A 331 -6.57 25.33 -9.83
CA ASN A 331 -6.74 24.72 -11.16
C ASN A 331 -6.05 25.53 -12.26
N THR A 332 -5.99 26.86 -12.12
CA THR A 332 -5.28 27.72 -13.09
C THR A 332 -3.77 27.55 -13.00
N GLU A 333 -3.24 27.37 -11.79
CA GLU A 333 -1.80 27.21 -11.55
C GLU A 333 -1.28 25.81 -11.86
N LEU A 334 -2.00 24.78 -11.43
CA LEU A 334 -1.52 23.39 -11.42
C LEU A 334 -2.30 22.47 -12.39
N GLY A 335 -3.44 22.89 -12.92
CA GLY A 335 -4.30 22.05 -13.78
C GLY A 335 -3.75 21.79 -15.20
N GLN A 336 -2.53 22.25 -15.52
CA GLN A 336 -1.91 21.94 -16.81
C GLN A 336 -1.56 20.44 -16.88
N VAL A 337 -2.19 19.73 -17.82
CA VAL A 337 -1.86 18.34 -18.16
C VAL A 337 -0.44 18.26 -18.74
N ILE A 338 0.37 17.35 -18.17
CA ILE A 338 1.78 17.12 -18.52
C ILE A 338 2.04 15.70 -19.05
N GLY A 339 1.10 14.78 -18.86
CA GLY A 339 1.20 13.40 -19.33
C GLY A 339 -0.09 12.65 -19.12
N SER A 340 -0.03 11.32 -19.24
CA SER A 340 -1.16 10.43 -18.98
C SER A 340 -0.70 9.03 -18.60
N THR A 341 -1.53 8.27 -17.90
CA THR A 341 -1.34 6.84 -17.61
C THR A 341 -2.57 6.03 -18.03
N ALA A 342 -2.34 4.83 -18.59
CA ALA A 342 -3.40 3.83 -18.78
C ALA A 342 -3.53 2.88 -17.57
N ASP A 343 -2.46 2.77 -16.78
CA ASP A 343 -2.41 2.03 -15.52
C ASP A 343 -3.07 2.88 -14.42
N THR A 344 -3.72 2.25 -13.45
CA THR A 344 -4.28 2.94 -12.27
C THR A 344 -3.25 2.97 -11.17
N LEU A 345 -2.74 4.15 -10.83
CA LEU A 345 -1.89 4.35 -9.66
C LEU A 345 -2.80 4.42 -8.43
N ASP A 346 -2.73 3.43 -7.54
CA ASP A 346 -3.61 3.33 -6.37
C ASP A 346 -2.83 2.95 -5.12
N ASN A 347 -3.32 3.40 -3.97
CA ASN A 347 -2.78 3.08 -2.65
C ASN A 347 -3.81 2.37 -1.77
N TYR A 348 -4.96 1.99 -2.33
CA TYR A 348 -6.07 1.38 -1.59
C TYR A 348 -6.47 0.04 -2.19
N ASP A 349 -6.97 -0.88 -1.36
CA ASP A 349 -7.61 -2.11 -1.84
C ASP A 349 -9.09 -1.88 -2.18
N ALA A 350 -9.76 -2.93 -2.65
CA ALA A 350 -11.17 -2.88 -3.04
C ALA A 350 -12.13 -2.59 -1.86
N GLU A 351 -11.66 -2.82 -0.63
CA GLU A 351 -12.36 -2.56 0.61
C GLU A 351 -12.10 -1.14 1.15
N GLY A 352 -11.19 -0.38 0.51
CA GLY A 352 -10.83 0.99 0.89
C GLY A 352 -9.75 1.05 1.98
N ASN A 353 -9.03 -0.04 2.27
CA ASN A 353 -7.91 0.00 3.21
C ASN A 353 -6.66 0.55 2.53
N ARG A 354 -5.93 1.44 3.22
CA ARG A 354 -4.69 2.03 2.73
C ARG A 354 -3.54 1.02 2.80
N LEU A 355 -2.76 0.90 1.71
CA LEU A 355 -1.73 -0.12 1.49
C LEU A 355 -0.31 0.44 1.55
N VAL A 356 -0.09 1.66 1.07
CA VAL A 356 1.25 2.27 0.89
C VAL A 356 2.08 2.41 2.18
N ARG A 357 1.43 2.31 3.35
CA ARG A 357 2.02 2.40 4.69
C ARG A 357 2.33 1.05 5.34
N LYS A 358 2.12 -0.05 4.62
CA LYS A 358 2.28 -1.41 5.17
C LYS A 358 2.74 -2.46 4.16
N GLN A 359 2.71 -2.15 2.87
CA GLN A 359 3.17 -3.04 1.80
C GLN A 359 3.60 -2.26 0.55
N GLU A 360 4.18 -2.96 -0.42
CA GLU A 360 4.49 -2.40 -1.75
C GLU A 360 3.21 -1.94 -2.47
N THR A 361 3.32 -0.83 -3.19
CA THR A 361 2.26 -0.32 -4.07
C THR A 361 2.89 0.19 -5.36
N ASN A 362 2.13 0.14 -6.45
CA ASN A 362 2.59 0.66 -7.73
C ASN A 362 2.84 2.19 -7.70
N THR A 363 2.04 2.94 -6.95
CA THR A 363 2.28 4.36 -6.71
C THR A 363 3.56 4.59 -5.90
N GLY A 364 3.83 3.73 -4.92
CA GLY A 364 5.09 3.69 -4.17
C GLY A 364 6.30 3.52 -5.06
N ASP A 365 6.25 2.53 -5.96
CA ASP A 365 7.30 2.28 -6.95
C ASP A 365 7.49 3.47 -7.88
N PHE A 366 6.38 4.03 -8.39
CA PHE A 366 6.39 5.21 -9.26
C PHE A 366 7.06 6.42 -8.60
N ALA A 367 6.76 6.67 -7.32
CA ALA A 367 7.35 7.76 -6.56
C ALA A 367 8.85 7.54 -6.28
N ALA A 368 9.24 6.33 -5.89
CA ALA A 368 10.64 5.99 -5.67
C ALA A 368 11.46 6.03 -6.97
N ASP A 369 10.88 5.59 -8.09
CA ASP A 369 11.51 5.67 -9.41
C ASP A 369 11.67 7.11 -9.89
N ALA A 370 10.73 8.00 -9.59
CA ALA A 370 10.86 9.41 -9.93
C ALA A 370 12.06 10.07 -9.22
N LEU A 371 12.27 9.76 -7.94
CA LEU A 371 13.46 10.19 -7.18
C LEU A 371 14.73 9.63 -7.80
N TYR A 372 14.77 8.32 -8.05
CA TYR A 372 15.92 7.65 -8.67
C TYR A 372 16.27 8.31 -10.02
N TYR A 373 15.28 8.44 -10.89
CA TYR A 373 15.41 9.03 -12.22
C TYR A 373 15.93 10.47 -12.16
N LEU A 374 15.46 11.30 -11.23
CA LEU A 374 15.90 12.69 -11.13
C LEU A 374 17.43 12.77 -11.01
N PHE A 375 18.00 12.01 -10.07
CA PHE A 375 19.45 12.05 -9.82
C PHE A 375 20.24 11.38 -10.94
N ASP A 376 19.78 10.25 -11.46
CA ASP A 376 20.42 9.58 -12.61
C ASP A 376 20.45 10.50 -13.85
N ASN A 377 19.32 11.14 -14.17
CA ASN A 377 19.20 12.07 -15.30
C ASN A 377 20.05 13.34 -15.11
N MET A 378 20.39 13.71 -13.87
CA MET A 378 21.38 14.76 -13.58
C MET A 378 22.83 14.31 -13.79
N GLY A 379 23.05 13.04 -14.12
CA GLY A 379 24.36 12.41 -14.28
C GLY A 379 25.06 12.18 -12.95
N LEU A 380 24.28 12.03 -11.86
CA LEU A 380 24.78 11.67 -10.54
C LEU A 380 24.68 10.16 -10.36
N ASP A 381 25.64 9.61 -9.62
CA ASP A 381 25.67 8.22 -9.25
C ASP A 381 24.65 8.00 -8.13
N VAL A 382 23.54 7.33 -8.43
CA VAL A 382 22.47 6.98 -7.47
C VAL A 382 22.35 5.47 -7.44
N ASP A 383 22.44 4.90 -6.24
CA ASP A 383 22.37 3.45 -6.05
C ASP A 383 20.96 3.02 -5.65
N VAL A 384 20.31 3.82 -4.82
CA VAL A 384 19.02 3.50 -4.19
C VAL A 384 18.19 4.77 -4.05
N ALA A 385 16.87 4.68 -4.19
CA ALA A 385 15.93 5.71 -3.75
C ALA A 385 14.93 5.14 -2.74
N VAL A 386 14.55 5.94 -1.75
CA VAL A 386 13.53 5.60 -0.75
C VAL A 386 12.46 6.69 -0.67
N MET A 387 11.21 6.26 -0.51
CA MET A 387 10.04 7.11 -0.32
C MET A 387 9.19 6.57 0.83
N ASN A 388 8.98 7.36 1.88
CA ASN A 388 8.12 6.93 2.99
C ASN A 388 6.65 6.96 2.57
N GLY A 389 5.88 5.93 2.92
CA GLY A 389 4.48 5.77 2.51
C GLY A 389 3.56 6.88 3.03
N GLY A 390 3.92 7.53 4.14
CA GLY A 390 3.22 8.70 4.67
C GLY A 390 3.25 9.91 3.74
N GLY A 391 4.31 10.03 2.92
CA GLY A 391 4.48 11.10 1.93
C GLY A 391 3.73 10.88 0.61
N ILE A 392 2.97 9.79 0.46
CA ILE A 392 2.17 9.45 -0.72
C ILE A 392 0.69 9.51 -0.32
N ARG A 393 -0.09 10.42 -0.93
CA ARG A 393 -1.44 10.79 -0.43
C ARG A 393 -2.60 10.54 -1.37
N ASN A 394 -2.36 10.13 -2.62
CA ASN A 394 -3.43 9.96 -3.60
C ASN A 394 -4.28 8.70 -3.37
N GLY A 395 -5.56 8.80 -3.75
CA GLY A 395 -6.36 7.64 -4.15
C GLY A 395 -6.08 7.20 -5.60
N ALA A 396 -6.99 6.43 -6.19
CA ALA A 396 -6.85 5.92 -7.55
C ALA A 396 -6.71 7.05 -8.62
N ILE A 397 -5.62 7.04 -9.37
CA ILE A 397 -5.35 7.97 -10.49
C ILE A 397 -5.21 7.18 -11.80
N THR A 398 -6.03 7.52 -12.80
CA THR A 398 -5.95 7.00 -14.17
C THR A 398 -6.22 8.11 -15.18
N GLY A 399 -5.60 8.05 -16.36
CA GLY A 399 -5.83 9.03 -17.44
C GLY A 399 -4.88 10.20 -17.38
N ASP A 400 -5.38 11.42 -17.55
CA ASP A 400 -4.56 12.64 -17.64
C ASP A 400 -3.83 12.91 -16.31
N ILE A 401 -2.54 13.20 -16.40
CA ILE A 401 -1.69 13.60 -15.26
C ILE A 401 -1.32 15.07 -15.43
N SER A 402 -1.64 15.88 -14.44
CA SER A 402 -1.32 17.32 -14.36
C SER A 402 -0.33 17.62 -13.23
N TYR A 403 0.15 18.87 -13.12
CA TYR A 403 0.89 19.28 -11.92
C TYR A 403 0.04 19.16 -10.65
N LEU A 404 -1.28 19.37 -10.75
CA LEU A 404 -2.22 19.17 -9.66
C LEU A 404 -2.24 17.70 -9.23
N THR A 405 -2.32 16.78 -10.20
CA THR A 405 -2.23 15.33 -9.96
C THR A 405 -0.93 14.94 -9.23
N CYS A 406 0.21 15.51 -9.65
CA CYS A 406 1.48 15.28 -8.95
C CYS A 406 1.46 15.85 -7.52
N LYS A 407 0.84 17.03 -7.33
CA LYS A 407 0.70 17.67 -6.02
C LYS A 407 -0.28 16.93 -5.11
N GLU A 408 -1.26 16.22 -5.65
CA GLU A 408 -2.16 15.32 -4.92
C GLU A 408 -1.43 14.05 -4.44
N ILE A 409 -0.46 13.53 -5.21
CA ILE A 409 0.40 12.43 -4.77
C ILE A 409 1.37 12.91 -3.68
N HIS A 410 2.06 14.04 -3.90
CA HIS A 410 3.03 14.62 -2.98
C HIS A 410 2.66 16.05 -2.56
N THR A 411 2.14 16.17 -1.34
CA THR A 411 1.44 17.37 -0.88
C THR A 411 2.26 18.21 0.08
N PHE A 412 3.42 17.72 0.54
CA PHE A 412 4.20 18.33 1.63
C PHE A 412 5.19 19.40 1.14
N GLY A 413 5.56 19.39 -0.15
CA GLY A 413 6.60 20.31 -0.65
C GLY A 413 7.99 19.93 -0.13
N ASN A 414 8.17 18.65 0.19
CA ASN A 414 9.47 18.10 0.56
C ASN A 414 10.43 18.26 -0.63
N VAL A 415 11.73 18.35 -0.36
CA VAL A 415 12.74 18.57 -1.39
C VAL A 415 13.67 17.37 -1.52
N ALA A 416 13.96 16.98 -2.75
CA ALA A 416 14.82 15.84 -3.05
C ALA A 416 16.27 16.11 -2.60
N CYS A 417 16.84 15.12 -1.91
CA CYS A 417 18.19 15.09 -1.37
C CYS A 417 18.90 13.81 -1.84
N LEU A 418 20.23 13.90 -2.01
CA LEU A 418 21.11 12.77 -2.26
C LEU A 418 22.19 12.73 -1.18
N GLN A 419 22.26 11.62 -0.44
CA GLN A 419 23.23 11.41 0.62
C GLN A 419 24.07 10.16 0.37
N THR A 420 25.36 10.23 0.67
CA THR A 420 26.19 9.03 0.79
C THR A 420 26.02 8.43 2.19
N VAL A 421 25.51 7.21 2.24
CA VAL A 421 25.23 6.43 3.45
C VAL A 421 25.99 5.10 3.41
N THR A 422 26.09 4.41 4.55
CA THR A 422 26.61 3.04 4.61
C THR A 422 25.51 2.02 4.37
N GLY A 423 25.87 0.80 3.94
CA GLY A 423 24.91 -0.29 3.83
C GLY A 423 24.20 -0.59 5.17
N GLN A 424 24.90 -0.45 6.31
CA GLN A 424 24.27 -0.57 7.63
C GLN A 424 23.14 0.46 7.84
N GLN A 425 23.34 1.71 7.42
CA GLN A 425 22.30 2.75 7.54
C GLN A 425 21.09 2.47 6.65
N ILE A 426 21.29 1.87 5.46
CA ILE A 426 20.18 1.41 4.61
C ILE A 426 19.39 0.30 5.32
N LEU A 427 20.10 -0.71 5.87
CA LEU A 427 19.44 -1.80 6.60
C LEU A 427 18.67 -1.27 7.82
N ASP A 428 19.27 -0.38 8.60
CA ASP A 428 18.63 0.25 9.78
C ASP A 428 17.38 1.04 9.39
N ALA A 429 17.41 1.75 8.25
CA ALA A 429 16.28 2.52 7.74
C ALA A 429 15.13 1.61 7.26
N LEU A 430 15.44 0.53 6.54
CA LEU A 430 14.43 -0.44 6.12
C LEU A 430 13.80 -1.15 7.33
N GLU A 431 14.62 -1.55 8.31
CA GLU A 431 14.16 -2.17 9.57
C GLU A 431 13.23 -1.21 10.35
N TRP A 432 13.61 0.06 10.41
CA TRP A 432 12.80 1.10 11.05
C TRP A 432 11.46 1.33 10.33
N GLY A 433 11.47 1.41 9.00
CA GLY A 433 10.24 1.52 8.21
C GLY A 433 9.32 0.31 8.33
N ALA A 434 9.89 -0.88 8.52
CA ALA A 434 9.14 -2.13 8.68
C ALA A 434 8.68 -2.41 10.12
N LYS A 435 8.99 -1.56 11.11
CA LYS A 435 8.86 -1.87 12.54
C LYS A 435 7.45 -2.28 12.98
N ASP A 436 6.40 -1.69 12.40
CA ASP A 436 5.00 -1.95 12.77
C ASP A 436 4.27 -2.92 11.83
N VAL A 437 4.92 -3.40 10.77
CA VAL A 437 4.29 -4.30 9.80
C VAL A 437 3.86 -5.58 10.51
N THR A 438 2.60 -5.98 10.37
CA THR A 438 2.03 -7.21 10.93
C THR A 438 1.60 -8.18 9.84
N ALA A 439 1.54 -9.48 10.16
CA ALA A 439 1.12 -10.53 9.24
C ALA A 439 -0.27 -10.30 8.60
N ASP A 440 -1.17 -9.68 9.36
CA ASP A 440 -2.53 -9.36 8.95
C ASP A 440 -2.66 -7.99 8.28
N GLY A 441 -1.57 -7.22 8.18
CA GLY A 441 -1.60 -5.86 7.63
C GLY A 441 -2.53 -4.90 8.40
N ALA A 442 -2.77 -5.17 9.69
CA ALA A 442 -3.70 -4.40 10.50
C ALA A 442 -3.12 -3.07 11.00
N VAL A 443 -1.79 -2.93 11.05
CA VAL A 443 -1.11 -1.73 11.55
C VAL A 443 -0.45 -0.98 10.41
N GLU A 444 -0.60 0.34 10.40
CA GLU A 444 -0.01 1.23 9.41
C GLU A 444 1.19 1.98 9.98
N ASN A 445 2.21 2.20 9.14
CA ASN A 445 3.36 3.05 9.48
C ASN A 445 3.66 4.03 8.33
N GLY A 446 3.50 5.33 8.59
CA GLY A 446 3.89 6.39 7.64
C GLY A 446 5.36 6.29 7.20
N GLY A 447 6.24 5.78 8.08
CA GLY A 447 7.66 5.56 7.79
C GLY A 447 7.96 4.31 6.94
N PHE A 448 6.97 3.52 6.52
CA PHE A 448 7.21 2.36 5.65
C PHE A 448 7.86 2.80 4.33
N LEU A 449 9.00 2.22 3.95
CA LEU A 449 9.78 2.69 2.81
C LEU A 449 9.40 1.94 1.53
N GLN A 450 8.83 2.66 0.57
CA GLN A 450 8.81 2.29 -0.84
C GLN A 450 10.20 2.54 -1.44
N VAL A 451 10.63 1.75 -2.41
CA VAL A 451 12.05 1.68 -2.81
C VAL A 451 12.24 1.62 -4.32
N SER A 452 13.38 2.12 -4.79
CA SER A 452 13.89 1.90 -6.15
C SER A 452 15.40 1.61 -6.08
N GLY A 453 15.90 0.77 -6.99
CA GLY A 453 17.30 0.33 -6.98
C GLY A 453 17.64 -0.70 -5.90
N LEU A 454 16.66 -1.18 -5.11
CA LEU A 454 16.84 -2.31 -4.19
C LEU A 454 15.58 -3.17 -4.08
N THR A 455 15.74 -4.40 -3.58
CA THR A 455 14.66 -5.28 -3.11
C THR A 455 14.92 -5.72 -1.68
N TYR A 456 13.89 -6.06 -0.91
CA TYR A 456 14.04 -6.60 0.45
C TYR A 456 12.84 -7.45 0.92
N THR A 457 13.07 -8.27 1.94
CA THR A 457 12.05 -9.12 2.58
C THR A 457 11.83 -8.71 4.04
N ILE A 458 10.57 -8.66 4.48
CA ILE A 458 10.15 -8.44 5.88
C ILE A 458 9.56 -9.75 6.43
N ASP A 459 10.19 -10.30 7.47
CA ASP A 459 9.65 -11.43 8.22
C ASP A 459 8.86 -10.94 9.45
N THR A 460 7.52 -11.05 9.41
CA THR A 460 6.64 -10.63 10.50
C THR A 460 6.56 -11.64 11.66
N SER A 461 7.21 -12.79 11.55
CA SER A 461 7.38 -13.71 12.68
C SER A 461 8.49 -13.25 13.64
N ILE A 462 9.40 -12.39 13.17
CA ILE A 462 10.45 -11.75 13.96
C ILE A 462 9.89 -10.45 14.56
N PRO A 463 9.76 -10.34 15.89
CA PRO A 463 9.29 -9.12 16.52
C PRO A 463 10.29 -7.97 16.31
N SER A 464 9.77 -6.78 16.01
CA SER A 464 10.59 -5.58 16.00
C SER A 464 11.15 -5.29 17.40
N THR A 465 12.46 -5.05 17.47
CA THR A 465 13.17 -4.70 18.71
C THR A 465 14.09 -3.49 18.52
N VAL A 466 13.78 -2.67 17.51
CA VAL A 466 14.44 -1.38 17.25
C VAL A 466 14.35 -0.49 18.47
N GLN A 467 15.37 0.36 18.66
CA GLN A 467 15.46 1.25 19.81
C GLN A 467 15.06 2.66 19.38
N GLN A 468 14.26 3.32 20.20
CA GLN A 468 13.81 4.70 20.02
C GLN A 468 13.85 5.45 21.34
N ASP A 469 13.89 6.78 21.29
CA ASP A 469 13.67 7.63 22.46
C ASP A 469 12.18 7.80 22.78
N ASP A 470 11.88 8.64 23.77
CA ASP A 470 10.54 8.88 24.31
C ASP A 470 9.61 9.64 23.36
N ILE A 471 10.16 10.28 22.33
CA ILE A 471 9.40 10.98 21.28
C ILE A 471 9.35 10.20 19.97
N GLY A 472 9.84 8.95 19.95
CA GLY A 472 9.73 8.05 18.79
C GLY A 472 10.80 8.25 17.73
N VAL A 473 11.95 8.84 18.08
CA VAL A 473 13.10 8.98 17.18
C VAL A 473 14.06 7.81 17.37
N TRP A 474 14.58 7.26 16.27
CA TRP A 474 15.49 6.12 16.29
C TRP A 474 16.76 6.41 17.12
N THR A 475 17.16 5.46 17.97
CA THR A 475 18.40 5.53 18.76
C THR A 475 19.32 4.34 18.54
N GLY A 476 18.85 3.30 17.83
CA GLY A 476 19.67 2.15 17.48
C GLY A 476 18.89 1.05 16.76
N GLY A 477 19.61 0.21 16.01
CA GLY A 477 19.08 -1.00 15.40
C GLY A 477 18.53 -2.02 16.41
N PRO A 478 17.96 -3.13 15.93
CA PRO A 478 17.30 -4.12 16.77
C PRO A 478 18.25 -4.72 17.81
N THR A 479 17.73 -4.93 19.02
CA THR A 479 18.47 -5.67 20.07
C THR A 479 18.45 -7.19 19.83
N GLY A 480 17.54 -7.67 18.98
CA GLY A 480 17.43 -9.04 18.50
C GLY A 480 17.89 -9.22 17.04
N GLU A 481 17.25 -10.13 16.34
CA GLU A 481 17.45 -10.34 14.90
C GLU A 481 16.77 -9.23 14.10
N TYR A 482 17.31 -8.92 12.92
CA TYR A 482 16.62 -8.05 11.97
C TYR A 482 15.43 -8.80 11.39
N ARG A 483 14.29 -8.13 11.31
CA ARG A 483 13.13 -8.64 10.56
C ARG A 483 13.26 -8.40 9.07
N VAL A 484 14.02 -7.37 8.68
CA VAL A 484 14.38 -7.09 7.30
C VAL A 484 15.57 -7.95 6.89
N THR A 485 15.39 -8.74 5.84
CA THR A 485 16.37 -9.67 5.30
C THR A 485 16.38 -9.60 3.77
N ASP A 486 17.31 -10.34 3.15
CA ASP A 486 17.45 -10.43 1.69
C ASP A 486 17.47 -9.07 0.97
N VAL A 487 18.23 -8.12 1.54
CA VAL A 487 18.38 -6.80 0.92
C VAL A 487 19.37 -6.91 -0.24
N GLN A 488 18.87 -6.71 -1.46
CA GLN A 488 19.66 -6.74 -2.68
C GLN A 488 19.66 -5.36 -3.34
N VAL A 489 20.82 -4.86 -3.74
CA VAL A 489 20.98 -3.56 -4.42
C VAL A 489 21.28 -3.80 -5.89
N LEU A 490 20.66 -3.03 -6.78
CA LEU A 490 20.91 -3.10 -8.21
C LEU A 490 22.31 -2.56 -8.52
N ASN A 491 23.16 -3.40 -9.09
CA ASN A 491 24.44 -2.98 -9.62
C ASN A 491 24.26 -2.43 -11.05
N ASN A 492 24.31 -1.10 -11.20
CA ASN A 492 24.11 -0.42 -12.48
C ASN A 492 25.14 -0.79 -13.56
N GLU A 493 26.31 -1.31 -13.20
CA GLU A 493 27.32 -1.76 -14.17
C GLU A 493 27.00 -3.14 -14.74
N THR A 494 26.47 -4.05 -13.92
CA THR A 494 26.21 -5.44 -14.30
C THR A 494 24.75 -5.70 -14.67
N GLY A 495 23.83 -4.85 -14.21
CA GLY A 495 22.39 -5.02 -14.32
C GLY A 495 21.82 -6.12 -13.40
N ALA A 496 22.61 -6.64 -12.46
CA ALA A 496 22.21 -7.67 -11.52
C ALA A 496 21.95 -7.09 -10.12
N TYR A 497 21.01 -7.70 -9.41
CA TYR A 497 20.82 -7.45 -7.98
C TYR A 497 21.89 -8.22 -7.19
N GLU A 498 22.59 -7.53 -6.30
CA GLU A 498 23.68 -8.07 -5.49
C GLU A 498 23.42 -7.82 -3.99
N PRO A 499 23.85 -8.73 -3.09
CA PRO A 499 23.57 -8.56 -1.65
C PRO A 499 24.16 -7.27 -1.10
N LEU A 500 23.41 -6.58 -0.24
CA LEU A 500 23.85 -5.36 0.44
C LEU A 500 25.13 -5.60 1.25
N ASP A 501 26.20 -4.84 0.95
CA ASP A 501 27.42 -4.81 1.76
C ASP A 501 27.27 -3.74 2.84
N LEU A 502 27.09 -4.18 4.08
CA LEU A 502 26.88 -3.29 5.24
C LEU A 502 28.00 -2.27 5.45
N THR A 503 29.20 -2.51 4.93
CA THR A 503 30.37 -1.65 5.08
C THR A 503 30.65 -0.78 3.86
N ALA A 504 30.01 -1.05 2.72
CA ALA A 504 30.12 -0.23 1.53
C ALA A 504 29.36 1.09 1.68
N SER A 505 29.67 2.05 0.83
CA SER A 505 28.98 3.33 0.73
C SER A 505 28.08 3.33 -0.49
N TYR A 506 26.88 3.85 -0.32
CA TYR A 506 25.84 3.96 -1.34
C TYR A 506 25.31 5.38 -1.37
N ASN A 507 24.97 5.88 -2.55
CA ASN A 507 24.27 7.15 -2.74
C ASN A 507 22.76 6.90 -2.71
N LEU A 508 22.15 7.31 -1.61
CA LEU A 508 20.74 7.18 -1.31
C LEU A 508 20.00 8.47 -1.66
N ALA A 509 19.05 8.37 -2.58
CA ALA A 509 18.08 9.41 -2.89
C ALA A 509 16.87 9.30 -1.95
N GLY A 510 16.37 10.45 -1.51
CA GLY A 510 15.18 10.56 -0.66
C GLY A 510 14.80 12.02 -0.49
N TYR A 511 13.88 12.31 0.43
CA TYR A 511 13.47 13.67 0.73
C TYR A 511 14.12 14.18 2.03
N ASN A 512 14.26 15.50 2.18
CA ASN A 512 14.79 16.13 3.39
C ASN A 512 14.07 15.67 4.67
N TYR A 513 12.74 15.49 4.59
CA TYR A 513 11.91 14.97 5.68
C TYR A 513 12.51 13.74 6.35
N THR A 514 12.79 12.66 5.60
CA THR A 514 13.37 11.43 6.15
C THR A 514 14.90 11.50 6.28
N LEU A 515 15.60 12.11 5.33
CA LEU A 515 17.07 12.05 5.27
C LEU A 515 17.79 13.08 6.16
N ARG A 516 17.10 14.14 6.61
CA ARG A 516 17.73 15.28 7.27
C ARG A 516 17.00 15.74 8.52
N ASP A 517 15.69 15.82 8.42
CA ASP A 517 14.89 16.58 9.38
C ASP A 517 14.26 15.67 10.45
N LEU A 518 14.66 14.40 10.50
CA LEU A 518 14.21 13.37 11.45
C LEU A 518 12.72 13.03 11.34
N GLY A 519 12.08 13.35 10.21
CA GLY A 519 10.71 12.96 9.90
C GLY A 519 10.55 11.44 9.96
N ASP A 520 9.41 10.97 10.47
CA ASP A 520 9.14 9.58 10.85
C ASP A 520 10.19 8.96 11.79
N GLY A 521 11.02 9.76 12.47
CA GLY A 521 12.04 9.31 13.42
C GLY A 521 13.34 8.77 12.79
N PHE A 522 13.60 9.02 11.50
CA PHE A 522 14.77 8.50 10.77
C PHE A 522 16.10 9.18 11.17
N ALA A 523 16.64 8.83 12.34
CA ALA A 523 17.91 9.39 12.85
C ALA A 523 19.18 8.63 12.44
N MET A 524 19.06 7.41 11.89
CA MET A 524 20.21 6.58 11.48
C MET A 524 21.11 7.23 10.42
N PHE A 525 20.60 8.24 9.68
CA PHE A 525 21.38 9.00 8.70
C PHE A 525 22.30 10.06 9.33
N GLU A 526 22.33 10.21 10.65
CA GLU A 526 23.28 11.11 11.32
C GLU A 526 24.72 10.81 10.87
N GLY A 527 25.43 11.85 10.43
CA GLY A 527 26.80 11.75 9.92
C GLY A 527 26.93 11.32 8.45
N ALA A 528 25.82 11.05 7.75
CA ALA A 528 25.82 10.86 6.30
C ALA A 528 26.34 12.11 5.57
N VAL A 529 26.95 11.88 4.39
CA VAL A 529 27.52 12.98 3.60
C VAL A 529 26.48 13.47 2.60
N ASN A 530 26.00 14.71 2.75
CA ASN A 530 25.15 15.33 1.75
C ASN A 530 25.93 15.54 0.44
N VAL A 531 25.53 14.82 -0.61
CA VAL A 531 26.08 14.94 -1.97
C VAL A 531 25.43 16.14 -2.67
N LEU A 532 24.09 16.19 -2.62
CA LEU A 532 23.29 17.27 -3.17
C LEU A 532 22.02 17.45 -2.34
N ASP A 533 21.56 18.70 -2.22
CA ASP A 533 20.55 19.08 -1.24
C ASP A 533 19.62 20.16 -1.81
N TYR A 534 18.36 20.16 -1.36
CA TYR A 534 17.30 21.07 -1.81
C TYR A 534 17.23 21.19 -3.35
N VAL A 535 17.13 20.05 -4.04
CA VAL A 535 17.24 20.00 -5.51
C VAL A 535 15.93 20.41 -6.20
N MET A 536 14.84 19.75 -5.83
CA MET A 536 13.55 19.87 -6.48
C MET A 536 12.45 19.48 -5.50
N GLU A 537 11.35 20.22 -5.49
CA GLU A 537 10.17 19.87 -4.71
C GLU A 537 9.56 18.56 -5.21
N ASP A 538 9.03 17.77 -4.28
CA ASP A 538 8.46 16.43 -4.46
C ASP A 538 7.51 16.29 -5.65
N TYR A 539 6.49 17.15 -5.76
CA TYR A 539 5.57 17.09 -6.89
C TYR A 539 6.24 17.42 -8.23
N MET A 540 7.29 18.23 -8.22
CA MET A 540 8.08 18.54 -9.42
C MET A 540 9.00 17.40 -9.81
N VAL A 541 9.47 16.59 -8.85
CA VAL A 541 10.20 15.33 -9.10
C VAL A 541 9.30 14.39 -9.91
N LEU A 542 8.06 14.17 -9.46
CA LEU A 542 7.06 13.39 -10.19
C LEU A 542 6.77 13.99 -11.57
N ALA A 543 6.52 15.29 -11.64
CA ALA A 543 6.21 15.95 -12.92
C ALA A 543 7.38 15.82 -13.92
N ASN A 544 8.63 15.91 -13.45
CA ASN A 544 9.81 15.69 -14.26
C ASN A 544 9.88 14.24 -14.76
N TYR A 545 9.55 13.28 -13.91
CA TYR A 545 9.51 11.87 -14.27
C TYR A 545 8.42 11.58 -15.30
N VAL A 546 7.19 12.06 -15.10
CA VAL A 546 6.09 11.94 -16.08
C VAL A 546 6.51 12.47 -17.45
N GLN A 547 7.13 13.65 -17.49
CA GLN A 547 7.59 14.28 -18.74
C GLN A 547 8.78 13.54 -19.40
N SER A 548 9.45 12.63 -18.69
CA SER A 548 10.52 11.81 -19.24
C SER A 548 10.02 10.69 -20.14
N PHE A 549 8.79 10.22 -19.92
CA PHE A 549 8.19 9.16 -20.72
C PHE A 549 7.92 9.61 -22.16
N GLU A 550 7.88 8.65 -23.09
CA GLU A 550 7.62 8.95 -24.49
C GLU A 550 6.25 9.62 -24.65
N ASN A 551 6.25 10.89 -25.09
CA ASN A 551 5.07 11.75 -25.17
C ASN A 551 4.32 11.94 -23.83
N GLY A 552 5.00 11.73 -22.69
CA GLY A 552 4.41 11.82 -21.36
C GLY A 552 3.46 10.66 -21.01
N VAL A 553 3.54 9.53 -21.72
CA VAL A 553 2.70 8.36 -21.46
C VAL A 553 3.39 7.44 -20.46
N VAL A 554 2.95 7.49 -19.20
CA VAL A 554 3.45 6.65 -18.12
C VAL A 554 2.98 5.20 -18.34
N THR A 555 3.91 4.26 -18.24
CA THR A 555 3.67 2.82 -18.43
C THR A 555 4.56 2.02 -17.49
N GLY A 556 4.14 0.81 -17.13
CA GLY A 556 4.95 -0.13 -16.34
C GLY A 556 4.61 -0.13 -14.86
N TYR A 557 3.47 0.46 -14.49
CA TYR A 557 2.96 0.55 -13.13
C TYR A 557 1.56 -0.06 -13.01
N ALA A 558 1.25 -1.05 -13.86
CA ALA A 558 -0.01 -1.80 -13.78
C ALA A 558 -0.13 -2.58 -12.46
N GLU A 559 0.99 -3.08 -11.95
CA GLU A 559 1.12 -3.82 -10.70
C GLU A 559 2.39 -3.35 -9.97
N PRO A 560 2.51 -3.57 -8.65
CA PRO A 560 3.78 -3.39 -7.94
C PRO A 560 4.90 -4.23 -8.57
N ALA A 561 6.14 -3.73 -8.48
CA ALA A 561 7.30 -4.30 -9.15
C ALA A 561 7.89 -5.56 -8.47
N GLY A 562 7.44 -5.90 -7.26
CA GLY A 562 7.92 -7.03 -6.48
C GLY A 562 9.21 -6.73 -5.73
N ARG A 563 9.44 -5.47 -5.37
CA ARG A 563 10.61 -4.98 -4.62
C ARG A 563 10.51 -5.27 -3.13
N ILE A 564 9.32 -5.49 -2.59
CA ILE A 564 9.10 -5.71 -1.16
C ILE A 564 8.30 -6.99 -0.94
N THR A 565 8.90 -7.95 -0.23
CA THR A 565 8.24 -9.21 0.12
C THR A 565 7.90 -9.25 1.60
N ILE A 566 6.70 -9.66 1.99
CA ILE A 566 6.28 -9.81 3.39
C ILE A 566 5.94 -11.29 3.66
N VAL A 567 6.50 -11.86 4.73
CA VAL A 567 6.27 -13.26 5.13
C VAL A 567 5.87 -13.35 6.60
N ASP A 568 4.98 -14.28 6.97
CA ASP A 568 4.30 -14.29 8.28
C ASP A 568 4.63 -15.46 9.22
N GLY A 569 5.54 -16.35 8.82
CA GLY A 569 5.85 -17.60 9.53
C GLY A 569 4.68 -18.59 9.66
N SER A 570 3.51 -18.34 9.04
CA SER A 570 2.35 -19.23 8.92
C SER A 570 2.22 -19.90 7.55
N ALA A 571 2.88 -19.33 6.53
CA ALA A 571 3.64 -20.19 5.64
C ALA A 571 4.42 -21.15 6.54
N GLU A 572 4.22 -22.48 6.41
CA GLU A 572 5.23 -23.41 6.91
C GLU A 572 6.54 -22.79 6.50
N THR A 573 7.37 -22.34 7.47
CA THR A 573 8.73 -21.93 7.19
C THR A 573 9.20 -22.99 6.20
N PRO A 574 9.55 -22.66 4.94
CA PRO A 574 10.65 -23.40 4.40
C PRO A 574 11.70 -23.11 5.46
N GLU A 575 11.99 -24.11 6.31
CA GLU A 575 13.22 -24.09 7.09
C GLU A 575 14.23 -23.47 6.15
N THR A 576 14.89 -22.38 6.53
CA THR A 576 15.98 -21.80 5.74
C THR A 576 16.69 -22.98 5.11
N PRO A 577 16.61 -23.20 3.79
CA PRO A 577 17.65 -23.97 3.25
C PRO A 577 18.79 -22.94 3.34
N GLU A 578 19.66 -23.12 4.35
CA GLU A 578 20.95 -23.58 3.88
C GLU A 578 20.61 -24.60 2.80
N THR A 579 20.71 -24.25 1.52
CA THR A 579 20.64 -25.29 0.50
C THR A 579 21.89 -26.13 0.78
N GLN A 580 21.79 -27.04 1.75
CA GLN A 580 22.16 -28.40 1.51
C GLN A 580 21.27 -28.87 0.37
N TYR A 581 21.62 -28.39 -0.82
CA TYR A 581 21.69 -29.22 -2.00
C TYR A 581 21.95 -30.64 -1.54
N PRO A 582 21.18 -31.62 -2.04
CA PRO A 582 21.42 -33.01 -1.74
C PRO A 582 22.87 -33.32 -1.41
N ALA A 583 23.16 -33.93 -0.26
CA ALA A 583 24.53 -34.02 0.26
C ALA A 583 25.56 -34.69 -0.68
N ASP A 584 25.10 -35.28 -1.79
CA ASP A 584 25.88 -35.82 -2.88
C ASP A 584 26.17 -34.82 -4.03
N LEU A 585 25.74 -33.56 -3.92
CA LEU A 585 26.12 -32.45 -4.77
C LEU A 585 27.46 -31.87 -4.31
N ASP A 586 28.48 -32.10 -5.13
CA ASP A 586 29.83 -31.59 -4.94
C ASP A 586 29.93 -30.22 -5.63
N GLU A 587 30.14 -29.15 -4.85
CA GLU A 587 30.29 -27.75 -5.34
C GLU A 587 31.42 -27.60 -6.37
N SER A 588 32.40 -28.50 -6.38
CA SER A 588 33.49 -28.49 -7.35
C SER A 588 33.16 -29.27 -8.64
N ALA A 589 32.00 -29.92 -8.70
CA ALA A 589 31.58 -30.68 -9.86
C ALA A 589 31.15 -29.76 -11.00
N TRP A 590 31.51 -30.16 -12.23
CA TRP A 590 31.22 -29.38 -13.44
C TRP A 590 29.72 -29.12 -13.66
N TYR A 591 28.85 -29.96 -13.11
CA TYR A 591 27.40 -29.88 -13.25
C TYR A 591 26.73 -29.15 -12.08
N TYR A 592 27.49 -28.66 -11.08
CA TYR A 592 26.91 -28.12 -9.86
C TYR A 592 25.92 -26.99 -10.16
N ASN A 593 26.34 -25.96 -10.90
CA ASN A 593 25.46 -24.84 -11.26
C ASN A 593 24.20 -25.29 -12.00
N ALA A 594 24.33 -26.19 -12.98
CA ALA A 594 23.17 -26.69 -13.71
C ALA A 594 22.23 -27.54 -12.83
N ALA A 595 22.77 -28.28 -11.86
CA ALA A 595 21.98 -29.06 -10.92
C ALA A 595 21.26 -28.17 -9.90
N VAL A 596 21.92 -27.10 -9.43
CA VAL A 596 21.32 -26.06 -8.58
C VAL A 596 20.18 -25.38 -9.31
N GLU A 597 20.42 -24.90 -10.53
CA GLU A 597 19.45 -24.14 -11.31
C GLU A 597 18.16 -24.92 -11.59
N VAL A 598 18.27 -26.20 -11.97
CA VAL A 598 17.08 -27.04 -12.19
C VAL A 598 16.40 -27.46 -10.89
N LEU A 599 17.09 -27.46 -9.75
CA LEU A 599 16.50 -27.74 -8.43
C LEU A 599 15.75 -26.50 -7.92
N ASP A 600 16.36 -25.33 -8.03
CA ASP A 600 15.80 -24.04 -7.61
C ASP A 600 14.57 -23.68 -8.44
N ALA A 601 14.63 -23.92 -9.75
CA ALA A 601 13.49 -23.73 -10.66
C ALA A 601 12.40 -24.79 -10.52
N GLY A 602 12.55 -25.79 -9.63
CA GLY A 602 11.61 -26.90 -9.46
C GLY A 602 11.47 -27.81 -10.70
N ILE A 603 12.37 -27.68 -11.67
CA ILE A 603 12.37 -28.44 -12.93
C ILE A 603 12.71 -29.90 -12.66
N MET A 604 13.78 -30.16 -11.92
CA MET A 604 14.15 -31.48 -11.43
C MET A 604 14.04 -31.53 -9.91
N ASN A 605 13.64 -32.70 -9.39
CA ASN A 605 13.63 -32.96 -7.95
C ASN A 605 14.77 -33.91 -7.56
N GLY A 606 15.28 -33.75 -6.34
CA GLY A 606 16.14 -34.75 -5.68
C GLY A 606 15.38 -36.06 -5.43
N THR A 607 16.11 -37.16 -5.32
CA THR A 607 15.57 -38.45 -4.87
C THR A 607 15.77 -38.59 -3.36
N ASN A 608 15.25 -39.67 -2.78
CA ASN A 608 15.49 -40.00 -1.37
C ASN A 608 16.96 -40.34 -1.01
N LYS A 609 17.87 -40.33 -1.99
CA LYS A 609 19.32 -40.52 -1.81
C LYS A 609 20.14 -39.29 -2.21
N GLY A 610 19.47 -38.24 -2.66
CA GLY A 610 20.07 -36.99 -3.08
C GLY A 610 19.85 -36.68 -4.55
N PHE A 611 20.71 -35.86 -5.17
CA PHE A 611 20.56 -35.50 -6.58
C PHE A 611 20.84 -36.69 -7.49
N GLU A 612 21.67 -37.64 -7.05
CA GLU A 612 22.10 -38.83 -7.76
C GLU A 612 22.68 -38.48 -9.14
N ALA A 613 23.72 -37.64 -9.16
CA ALA A 613 24.32 -37.10 -10.38
C ALA A 613 24.66 -38.15 -11.45
N SER A 614 25.03 -39.37 -11.04
CA SER A 614 25.34 -40.52 -11.93
C SER A 614 24.15 -41.44 -12.23
N GLY A 615 22.97 -41.14 -11.68
CA GLY A 615 21.74 -41.88 -11.91
C GLY A 615 21.28 -41.78 -13.36
N THR A 616 20.65 -42.84 -13.84
CA THR A 616 20.15 -42.91 -15.22
C THR A 616 18.79 -42.22 -15.36
N VAL A 617 18.57 -41.52 -16.46
CA VAL A 617 17.29 -40.86 -16.77
C VAL A 617 16.30 -41.85 -17.41
N THR A 618 15.06 -41.83 -16.95
CA THR A 618 13.96 -42.66 -17.49
C THR A 618 13.01 -41.85 -18.36
N ARG A 619 12.18 -42.52 -19.16
CA ARG A 619 11.14 -41.87 -19.97
C ARG A 619 10.21 -41.01 -19.12
N ALA A 620 9.77 -41.51 -17.96
CA ALA A 620 8.93 -40.75 -17.05
C ALA A 620 9.63 -39.51 -16.50
N THR A 621 10.93 -39.60 -16.22
CA THR A 621 11.73 -38.47 -15.73
C THR A 621 11.71 -37.31 -16.73
N VAL A 622 11.90 -37.60 -18.02
CA VAL A 622 11.91 -36.55 -19.06
C VAL A 622 10.55 -35.84 -19.15
N TYR A 623 9.45 -36.60 -19.21
CA TYR A 623 8.12 -35.97 -19.28
C TYR A 623 7.78 -35.20 -18.00
N GLN A 624 8.16 -35.71 -16.82
CA GLN A 624 7.96 -34.98 -15.57
C GLN A 624 8.70 -33.64 -15.57
N THR A 625 9.96 -33.62 -16.03
CA THR A 625 10.73 -32.37 -16.04
C THR A 625 10.14 -31.35 -17.01
N LEU A 626 9.67 -31.77 -18.19
CA LEU A 626 9.01 -30.87 -19.14
C LEU A 626 7.66 -30.36 -18.60
N TYR A 627 6.90 -31.22 -17.93
CA TYR A 627 5.67 -30.83 -17.26
C TYR A 627 5.91 -29.78 -16.16
N ASN A 628 6.99 -29.92 -15.40
CA ASN A 628 7.39 -28.92 -14.41
C ASN A 628 7.79 -27.60 -15.07
N MET A 629 8.52 -27.63 -16.19
CA MET A 629 8.90 -26.41 -16.95
C MET A 629 7.68 -25.63 -17.47
N GLU A 630 6.56 -26.29 -17.73
CA GLU A 630 5.31 -25.64 -18.15
C GLU A 630 4.41 -25.21 -16.97
N GLY A 631 4.91 -25.28 -15.73
CA GLY A 631 4.15 -24.87 -14.55
C GLY A 631 3.06 -25.86 -14.15
N GLN A 632 3.24 -27.15 -14.47
CA GLN A 632 2.35 -28.25 -14.07
C GLN A 632 0.87 -28.04 -14.47
N PRO A 633 0.57 -27.83 -15.76
CA PRO A 633 -0.78 -27.55 -16.25
C PRO A 633 -1.75 -28.71 -16.01
N GLU A 634 -3.05 -28.42 -15.84
CA GLU A 634 -4.06 -29.47 -15.63
C GLU A 634 -4.05 -30.51 -16.77
N ALA A 635 -3.96 -31.80 -16.39
CA ALA A 635 -3.88 -32.92 -17.32
C ALA A 635 -5.14 -33.80 -17.25
N ASN A 636 -5.78 -34.06 -18.40
CA ASN A 636 -6.90 -35.00 -18.47
C ASN A 636 -6.39 -36.44 -18.63
N SER A 637 -6.95 -37.38 -17.87
CA SER A 637 -6.56 -38.80 -17.95
C SER A 637 -6.87 -39.41 -19.33
N THR A 638 -5.83 -39.65 -20.12
CA THR A 638 -5.92 -40.16 -21.50
C THR A 638 -5.08 -41.42 -21.73
N VAL A 639 -4.03 -41.65 -20.92
CA VAL A 639 -3.17 -42.84 -20.99
C VAL A 639 -3.59 -43.85 -19.92
N THR A 640 -3.80 -45.11 -20.33
CA THR A 640 -4.63 -46.05 -19.54
C THR A 640 -3.92 -46.81 -18.43
N ASP A 641 -2.58 -46.85 -18.42
CA ASP A 641 -1.76 -47.65 -17.50
C ASP A 641 -0.91 -46.81 -16.52
N VAL A 642 -1.10 -45.49 -16.51
CA VAL A 642 -0.33 -44.56 -15.64
C VAL A 642 -1.06 -44.18 -14.34
N ASP A 643 -2.28 -44.65 -14.13
CA ASP A 643 -3.06 -44.32 -12.92
C ASP A 643 -2.31 -44.69 -11.63
N GLY A 644 -2.26 -43.74 -10.69
CA GLY A 644 -1.53 -43.86 -9.43
C GLY A 644 0.01 -43.86 -9.56
N LYS A 645 0.59 -43.52 -10.71
CA LYS A 645 2.03 -43.33 -10.89
C LYS A 645 2.42 -41.87 -10.61
N TRP A 646 3.64 -41.66 -10.12
CA TRP A 646 4.15 -40.32 -9.80
C TRP A 646 4.28 -39.39 -11.02
N TYR A 647 4.30 -39.96 -12.23
CA TYR A 647 4.39 -39.25 -13.51
C TYR A 647 3.07 -39.23 -14.29
N ALA A 648 1.95 -39.62 -13.66
CA ALA A 648 0.68 -39.78 -14.35
C ALA A 648 0.24 -38.48 -15.04
N ASP A 649 0.28 -37.36 -14.32
CA ASP A 649 -0.15 -36.06 -14.83
C ASP A 649 0.77 -35.57 -15.93
N ALA A 650 2.09 -35.72 -15.76
CA ALA A 650 3.08 -35.36 -16.78
C ALA A 650 2.88 -36.12 -18.10
N VAL A 651 2.61 -37.43 -18.04
CA VAL A 651 2.37 -38.24 -19.25
C VAL A 651 1.02 -37.93 -19.89
N ASN A 652 -0.02 -37.69 -19.09
CA ASN A 652 -1.34 -37.29 -19.59
C ASN A 652 -1.30 -35.90 -20.25
N TRP A 653 -0.57 -34.96 -19.65
CA TRP A 653 -0.31 -33.65 -20.24
C TRP A 653 0.49 -33.80 -21.54
N ALA A 654 1.56 -34.59 -21.55
CA ALA A 654 2.36 -34.82 -22.76
C ALA A 654 1.51 -35.42 -23.89
N ALA A 655 0.59 -36.33 -23.59
CA ALA A 655 -0.34 -36.86 -24.58
C ALA A 655 -1.30 -35.78 -25.11
N GLN A 656 -1.82 -34.92 -24.23
CA GLN A 656 -2.70 -33.80 -24.58
C GLN A 656 -1.97 -32.72 -25.40
N ALA A 657 -0.69 -32.47 -25.11
CA ALA A 657 0.17 -31.54 -25.83
C ALA A 657 0.72 -32.13 -27.15
N GLY A 658 0.44 -33.40 -27.45
CA GLY A 658 0.94 -34.09 -28.64
C GLY A 658 2.41 -34.50 -28.56
N LEU A 659 3.03 -34.43 -27.39
CA LEU A 659 4.42 -34.83 -27.12
C LEU A 659 4.58 -36.34 -26.88
N PHE A 660 3.49 -37.06 -26.63
CA PHE A 660 3.48 -38.51 -26.48
C PHE A 660 2.35 -39.15 -27.29
N GLU A 661 2.69 -40.09 -28.17
CA GLU A 661 1.73 -40.86 -28.96
C GLU A 661 1.58 -42.30 -28.42
N GLY A 662 0.44 -42.60 -27.78
CA GLY A 662 0.12 -43.94 -27.31
C GLY A 662 -1.05 -44.00 -26.34
N THR A 663 -1.76 -45.14 -26.29
CA THR A 663 -2.85 -45.39 -25.32
C THR A 663 -2.36 -46.04 -24.02
N GLU A 664 -1.13 -46.57 -24.03
CA GLU A 664 -0.42 -47.16 -22.88
C GLU A 664 1.02 -46.62 -22.88
N PHE A 665 1.52 -46.19 -21.73
CA PHE A 665 2.89 -45.69 -21.53
C PHE A 665 3.92 -46.82 -21.47
N GLY A 666 3.51 -47.96 -20.91
CA GLY A 666 4.34 -49.11 -20.61
C GLY A 666 5.16 -48.94 -19.33
N ASP A 667 6.06 -49.90 -19.07
CA ASP A 667 6.99 -49.82 -17.93
C ASP A 667 7.93 -48.61 -18.08
N ASP A 668 8.18 -47.90 -16.97
CA ASP A 668 9.16 -46.81 -16.94
C ASP A 668 10.57 -47.37 -17.13
N ALA A 669 11.11 -47.19 -18.34
CA ALA A 669 12.40 -47.70 -18.75
C ALA A 669 13.42 -46.56 -18.89
N VAL A 670 14.69 -46.89 -18.61
CA VAL A 670 15.81 -46.00 -18.92
C VAL A 670 15.83 -45.69 -20.42
N ILE A 671 15.92 -44.40 -20.75
CA ILE A 671 15.84 -43.92 -22.13
C ILE A 671 17.25 -43.67 -22.69
N THR A 672 17.44 -43.89 -23.98
CA THR A 672 18.70 -43.57 -24.66
C THR A 672 18.82 -42.07 -24.87
N ARG A 673 20.05 -41.59 -25.02
CA ARG A 673 20.35 -40.19 -25.34
C ARG A 673 19.62 -39.71 -26.59
N ALA A 674 19.57 -40.53 -27.64
CA ALA A 674 18.81 -40.23 -28.86
C ALA A 674 17.30 -40.18 -28.62
N GLY A 675 16.76 -40.98 -27.70
CA GLY A 675 15.36 -40.90 -27.30
C GLY A 675 15.03 -39.60 -26.55
N ILE A 676 15.92 -39.15 -25.66
CA ILE A 676 15.76 -37.85 -24.97
C ILE A 676 15.81 -36.71 -26.00
N ALA A 677 16.76 -36.76 -26.93
CA ALA A 677 16.90 -35.74 -27.97
C ALA A 677 15.64 -35.61 -28.86
N GLY A 678 14.96 -36.73 -29.14
CA GLY A 678 13.66 -36.73 -29.81
C GLY A 678 12.61 -35.95 -29.03
N ILE A 679 12.43 -36.29 -27.74
CA ILE A 679 11.41 -35.63 -26.89
C ILE A 679 11.71 -34.13 -26.72
N ILE A 680 12.98 -33.75 -26.54
CA ILE A 680 13.37 -32.33 -26.43
C ILE A 680 13.09 -31.57 -27.73
N ALA A 681 13.30 -32.18 -28.89
CA ALA A 681 13.00 -31.54 -30.17
C ALA A 681 11.48 -31.41 -30.41
N ASP A 682 10.69 -32.42 -30.03
CA ASP A 682 9.22 -32.33 -30.08
C ASP A 682 8.71 -31.22 -29.15
N TYR A 683 9.30 -31.09 -27.96
CA TYR A 683 9.01 -30.00 -27.03
C TYR A 683 9.45 -28.63 -27.56
N ALA A 684 10.61 -28.54 -28.20
CA ALA A 684 11.05 -27.32 -28.89
C ALA A 684 10.02 -26.89 -29.93
N ALA A 685 9.55 -27.83 -30.75
CA ALA A 685 8.52 -27.57 -31.76
C ALA A 685 7.20 -27.10 -31.12
N TYR A 686 6.80 -27.71 -30.00
CA TYR A 686 5.64 -27.27 -29.21
C TYR A 686 5.79 -25.81 -28.72
N LYS A 687 7.00 -25.41 -28.31
CA LYS A 687 7.31 -24.03 -27.88
C LYS A 687 7.59 -23.06 -29.03
N GLY A 688 7.58 -23.54 -30.28
CA GLY A 688 7.92 -22.71 -31.47
C GLY A 688 9.41 -22.40 -31.60
N ILE A 689 10.29 -23.18 -30.96
CA ILE A 689 11.74 -23.01 -30.99
C ILE A 689 12.32 -23.82 -32.17
N THR A 690 13.20 -23.20 -32.96
CA THR A 690 13.90 -23.86 -34.08
C THR A 690 15.41 -23.82 -33.86
N ALA A 691 16.11 -24.85 -34.35
CA ALA A 691 17.58 -24.89 -34.30
C ALA A 691 18.20 -24.14 -35.50
N PRO A 692 19.45 -23.65 -35.36
CA PRO A 692 20.25 -23.17 -36.48
C PRO A 692 20.33 -24.15 -37.66
N GLU A 693 20.52 -23.63 -38.88
CA GLU A 693 20.66 -24.47 -40.08
C GLU A 693 21.87 -25.43 -39.95
N ALA A 694 21.63 -26.71 -40.25
CA ALA A 694 22.66 -27.74 -40.20
C ALA A 694 23.78 -27.47 -41.22
N ASP A 695 25.01 -27.32 -40.75
CA ASP A 695 26.21 -27.10 -41.59
C ASP A 695 26.95 -28.40 -41.99
N GLY A 696 26.43 -29.55 -41.55
CA GLY A 696 27.00 -30.88 -41.79
C GLY A 696 28.07 -31.29 -40.78
N SER A 697 28.41 -30.45 -39.79
CA SER A 697 29.43 -30.76 -38.78
C SER A 697 29.08 -31.99 -37.93
N MET A 698 27.78 -32.25 -37.68
CA MET A 698 27.33 -33.45 -36.95
C MET A 698 27.72 -34.76 -37.66
N GLU A 699 27.78 -34.78 -39.00
CA GLU A 699 28.14 -35.97 -39.80
C GLU A 699 29.60 -36.41 -39.61
N SER A 700 30.44 -35.52 -39.10
CA SER A 700 31.85 -35.80 -38.84
C SER A 700 32.09 -36.60 -37.56
N ALA A 701 31.06 -36.77 -36.71
CA ALA A 701 31.14 -37.55 -35.48
C ALA A 701 31.42 -39.04 -35.79
N PRO A 702 32.37 -39.70 -35.07
CA PRO A 702 32.78 -41.07 -35.38
C PRO A 702 31.66 -42.12 -35.30
N ASP A 703 30.61 -41.83 -34.54
CA ASP A 703 29.46 -42.70 -34.30
C ASP A 703 28.15 -42.15 -34.90
N TYR A 704 28.22 -41.16 -35.80
CA TYR A 704 27.04 -40.61 -36.50
C TYR A 704 26.18 -41.71 -37.15
N ALA A 705 26.82 -42.70 -37.79
CA ALA A 705 26.11 -43.82 -38.42
C ALA A 705 25.38 -44.76 -37.44
N SER A 706 25.54 -44.55 -36.13
CA SER A 706 24.85 -45.31 -35.08
C SER A 706 23.58 -44.61 -34.56
N ILE A 707 23.27 -43.40 -35.03
CA ILE A 707 22.03 -42.69 -34.71
C ILE A 707 20.85 -43.46 -35.35
N PRO A 708 19.83 -43.87 -34.56
CA PRO A 708 18.61 -44.45 -35.11
C PRO A 708 17.92 -43.46 -36.06
N ALA A 709 17.37 -43.94 -37.18
CA ALA A 709 16.79 -43.08 -38.20
C ALA A 709 15.63 -42.23 -37.66
N GLU A 710 14.85 -42.79 -36.74
CA GLU A 710 13.75 -42.16 -36.03
C GLU A 710 14.17 -41.06 -35.04
N SER A 711 15.44 -41.03 -34.64
CA SER A 711 15.97 -40.03 -33.69
C SER A 711 16.94 -39.05 -34.35
N LEU A 712 17.11 -39.13 -35.68
CA LEU A 712 18.06 -38.30 -36.39
C LEU A 712 17.69 -36.82 -36.32
N ASP A 713 16.41 -36.48 -36.45
CA ASP A 713 15.94 -35.09 -36.41
C ASP A 713 16.12 -34.49 -35.01
N GLY A 714 15.77 -35.23 -33.96
CA GLY A 714 15.96 -34.77 -32.57
C GLY A 714 17.44 -34.61 -32.20
N MET A 715 18.29 -35.55 -32.62
CA MET A 715 19.75 -35.43 -32.46
C MET A 715 20.32 -34.26 -33.24
N THR A 716 19.80 -33.99 -34.44
CA THR A 716 20.17 -32.84 -35.27
C THR A 716 19.83 -31.54 -34.56
N PHE A 717 18.59 -31.39 -34.10
CA PHE A 717 18.13 -30.23 -33.35
C PHE A 717 19.04 -29.98 -32.14
N CYS A 718 19.20 -30.98 -31.26
CA CYS A 718 19.93 -30.79 -30.02
C CYS A 718 21.42 -30.50 -30.25
N PHE A 719 22.02 -31.01 -31.32
CA PHE A 719 23.40 -30.74 -31.66
C PHE A 719 23.59 -29.30 -32.15
N TYR A 720 22.75 -28.82 -33.07
CA TYR A 720 22.91 -27.49 -33.67
C TYR A 720 22.38 -26.36 -32.79
N ALA A 721 21.43 -26.64 -31.90
CA ALA A 721 20.97 -25.69 -30.89
C ALA A 721 21.87 -25.68 -29.63
N ASP A 722 23.00 -26.39 -29.62
CA ASP A 722 23.90 -26.54 -28.46
C ASP A 722 23.24 -27.08 -27.17
N VAL A 723 22.07 -27.71 -27.31
CA VAL A 723 21.33 -28.33 -26.20
C VAL A 723 21.98 -29.64 -25.74
N MET A 724 22.59 -30.40 -26.67
CA MET A 724 23.27 -31.65 -26.36
C MET A 724 24.62 -31.77 -27.11
N THR A 725 25.73 -31.70 -26.38
CA THR A 725 27.07 -31.83 -26.97
C THR A 725 27.63 -33.25 -26.91
N GLY A 726 28.44 -33.65 -27.90
CA GLY A 726 29.15 -34.93 -27.90
C GLY A 726 30.21 -35.05 -26.79
N ASP A 727 30.78 -36.24 -26.63
CA ASP A 727 31.86 -36.48 -25.67
C ASP A 727 33.20 -35.83 -26.10
N GLN A 728 34.20 -35.85 -25.22
CA GLN A 728 35.53 -35.29 -25.48
C GLN A 728 36.29 -35.94 -26.66
N LYS A 729 35.81 -37.05 -27.19
CA LYS A 729 36.37 -37.74 -28.37
C LYS A 729 35.56 -37.43 -29.64
N GLY A 730 34.54 -36.59 -29.54
CA GLY A 730 33.65 -36.18 -30.62
C GLY A 730 32.54 -37.19 -30.94
N ASN A 731 32.28 -38.18 -30.08
CA ASN A 731 31.14 -39.10 -30.27
C ASN A 731 29.85 -38.47 -29.77
N LEU A 732 28.74 -38.71 -30.46
CA LEU A 732 27.40 -38.24 -30.09
C LEU A 732 26.72 -39.17 -29.07
N ASN A 733 27.19 -40.41 -28.98
CA ASN A 733 26.72 -41.48 -28.10
C ASN A 733 25.18 -41.70 -28.14
N PRO A 734 24.56 -41.85 -29.33
CA PRO A 734 23.09 -41.87 -29.46
C PRO A 734 22.42 -43.04 -28.74
N ASN A 735 23.10 -44.20 -28.67
CA ASN A 735 22.61 -45.39 -27.96
C ASN A 735 23.06 -45.44 -26.49
N GLY A 736 23.80 -44.42 -26.04
CA GLY A 736 24.20 -44.24 -24.64
C GLY A 736 23.04 -43.75 -23.77
N GLN A 737 23.30 -43.57 -22.48
CA GLN A 737 22.34 -43.05 -21.51
C GLN A 737 22.89 -41.72 -20.97
N LEU A 738 22.00 -40.78 -20.69
CA LEU A 738 22.37 -39.61 -19.91
C LEU A 738 22.34 -39.95 -18.43
N THR A 739 23.33 -39.43 -17.73
CA THR A 739 23.26 -39.26 -16.29
C THR A 739 22.35 -38.09 -15.93
N ARG A 740 21.83 -38.05 -14.70
CA ARG A 740 21.01 -36.94 -14.21
C ARG A 740 21.74 -35.59 -14.26
N ALA A 741 23.05 -35.57 -14.02
CA ALA A 741 23.88 -34.37 -14.18
C ALA A 741 23.94 -33.88 -15.63
N GLU A 742 24.15 -34.79 -16.59
CA GLU A 742 24.13 -34.42 -18.01
C GLU A 742 22.75 -33.95 -18.45
N PHE A 743 21.68 -34.54 -17.91
CA PHE A 743 20.31 -34.11 -18.25
C PHE A 743 19.94 -32.76 -17.64
N ALA A 744 20.41 -32.43 -16.43
CA ALA A 744 20.25 -31.08 -15.88
C ALA A 744 20.89 -30.02 -16.77
N GLN A 745 22.12 -30.28 -17.26
CA GLN A 745 22.78 -29.36 -18.20
C GLN A 745 22.01 -29.23 -19.53
N VAL A 746 21.41 -30.32 -20.02
CA VAL A 746 20.56 -30.29 -21.22
C VAL A 746 19.34 -29.36 -21.02
N LEU A 747 18.73 -29.38 -19.84
CA LEU A 747 17.55 -28.55 -19.53
C LEU A 747 17.91 -27.07 -19.41
N VAL A 748 19.04 -26.75 -18.76
CA VAL A 748 19.59 -25.38 -18.70
C VAL A 748 19.88 -24.85 -20.10
N ASN A 749 20.65 -25.60 -20.90
CA ASN A 749 20.96 -25.19 -22.28
C ASN A 749 19.71 -25.01 -23.15
N PHE A 750 18.65 -25.78 -22.88
CA PHE A 750 17.37 -25.61 -23.57
C PHE A 750 16.64 -24.34 -23.12
N GLY A 751 16.67 -24.02 -21.82
CA GLY A 751 16.06 -22.80 -21.26
C GLY A 751 16.66 -21.51 -21.82
N ASP A 752 17.93 -21.55 -22.21
CA ASP A 752 18.64 -20.42 -22.82
C ASP A 752 18.21 -20.13 -24.29
N LEU A 753 17.41 -21.00 -24.90
CA LEU A 753 16.95 -20.79 -26.27
C LEU A 753 15.80 -19.77 -26.35
N THR A 754 15.99 -18.71 -27.12
CA THR A 754 14.96 -17.70 -27.39
C THR A 754 14.05 -18.10 -28.55
N THR A 755 12.75 -17.77 -28.48
CA THR A 755 11.83 -17.94 -29.62
C THR A 755 12.09 -16.88 -30.69
N GLU A 756 12.35 -17.28 -31.94
CA GLU A 756 12.38 -16.32 -33.05
C GLU A 756 10.95 -15.83 -33.35
N SER A 757 10.78 -14.51 -33.48
CA SER A 757 9.52 -13.89 -33.89
C SER A 757 9.16 -14.28 -35.33
N GLY A 758 8.35 -15.31 -35.50
CA GLY A 758 7.72 -15.73 -36.74
C GLY A 758 6.28 -16.19 -36.47
N GLU A 759 5.32 -15.68 -37.25
CA GLU A 759 3.88 -15.92 -37.14
C GLU A 759 3.48 -17.27 -36.53
N ALA A 760 2.73 -17.23 -35.43
CA ALA A 760 2.13 -18.41 -34.81
C ALA A 760 1.39 -19.25 -35.86
N ALA A 761 1.88 -20.46 -36.11
CA ALA A 761 1.18 -21.45 -36.91
C ALA A 761 -0.12 -21.81 -36.18
N ALA A 762 -1.26 -21.60 -36.86
CA ALA A 762 -2.58 -21.89 -36.33
C ALA A 762 -2.70 -23.36 -35.89
N VAL A 763 -3.17 -23.57 -34.66
CA VAL A 763 -3.61 -24.86 -34.13
C VAL A 763 -4.68 -25.45 -35.06
N PRO A 764 -4.55 -26.69 -35.57
CA PRO A 764 -5.60 -27.30 -36.36
C PRO A 764 -6.81 -27.61 -35.46
N GLU A 765 -7.97 -27.02 -35.79
CA GLU A 765 -9.23 -27.33 -35.12
C GLU A 765 -9.55 -28.83 -35.21
N THR A 766 -9.72 -29.47 -34.06
CA THR A 766 -10.30 -30.81 -33.94
C THR A 766 -11.76 -30.77 -34.40
N PRO A 767 -12.22 -31.64 -35.31
CA PRO A 767 -13.58 -31.55 -35.83
C PRO A 767 -14.59 -31.93 -34.74
N ALA A 768 -15.58 -31.05 -34.55
CA ALA A 768 -16.73 -31.29 -33.70
C ALA A 768 -17.44 -32.61 -34.10
N ALA A 769 -17.67 -33.47 -33.11
CA ALA A 769 -18.39 -34.73 -33.28
C ALA A 769 -19.83 -34.46 -33.73
N GLU A 770 -20.16 -34.87 -34.96
CA GLU A 770 -21.52 -34.90 -35.46
C GLU A 770 -22.39 -35.84 -34.61
N THR A 771 -23.52 -35.32 -34.17
CA THR A 771 -24.60 -36.07 -33.54
C THR A 771 -25.25 -37.00 -34.59
N PRO A 772 -25.37 -38.33 -34.38
CA PRO A 772 -26.05 -39.18 -35.33
C PRO A 772 -27.57 -39.09 -35.14
N ALA A 773 -28.26 -38.68 -36.20
CA ALA A 773 -29.71 -38.83 -36.33
C ALA A 773 -30.09 -40.32 -36.49
N GLU A 774 -31.23 -40.67 -35.89
CA GLU A 774 -31.89 -41.98 -35.97
C GLU A 774 -32.06 -42.51 -37.40
N SER A 775 -31.84 -43.81 -37.59
CA SER A 775 -32.63 -44.60 -38.54
C SER A 775 -32.89 -46.02 -38.03
N THR A 776 -34.18 -46.35 -38.07
CA THR A 776 -34.92 -47.56 -37.74
C THR A 776 -34.54 -48.84 -38.49
N GLU A 777 -35.01 -49.96 -37.90
CA GLU A 777 -35.27 -51.32 -38.43
C GLU A 777 -34.17 -52.38 -38.17
N ALA A 778 -34.45 -53.64 -37.84
CA ALA A 778 -35.62 -54.40 -37.37
C ALA A 778 -35.14 -55.84 -37.11
N ALA A 779 -35.84 -56.55 -36.21
CA ALA A 779 -35.99 -58.02 -36.12
C ALA A 779 -34.75 -58.91 -35.83
N ALA A 780 -34.71 -59.53 -34.64
CA ALA A 780 -35.33 -60.83 -34.33
C ALA A 780 -35.12 -61.19 -32.84
#